data_AF-A0A077YDB2-F1
#
_entry.id   AF-A0A077YDB2-F1
#
_cell.length_a   1.000
_cell.length_b   1.000
_cell.length_c   1.000
_cell.angle_alpha   90.00
_cell.angle_beta   90.00
_cell.angle_gamma   90.00
#
_symmetry.space_group_name_H-M   'P 1'
#
loop_
_entity.id
_entity.type
_entity.pdbx_description
1 polymer ?
#
loop_
_entity_poly.entity_id
_entity_poly.type
_entity_poly.pdbx_seq_one_letter_code
_entity_poly.pdbx_strand_id
1 'polypeptide(L)'
;MQLVSDFVNIKYLYEKVHINKIITKNYKEIIKKNEIPTFEDEIRTFTSIRNCILTEQYKGANDKLLRLYKEYLFYFDIFKKKKLLKDNNILNSNNIYEKNKKVEYVFEQENIIILFNICMLKCSLIKYHKNSNDMKLLNKISNKIVDIFNYLFENMNNDNLTELSDINCASTYIFLCMSLAYHENMFYNTAILKKCKRNLLSKLSYNIYTYFNNALYCLDGKMPDVFKNATKFSTAKGNIHYIRNINNSFYNFILINKIIFISISNYHCALKYAQLSQEIEDIKIQKYEEDKIGEIICRLKYSLDNVNNGIEICKKNNFHMNFSELKEKIIKSLNFFEHENKNIYFEVIPTYDNLDKLKGTEVVKVKNIDISEIYIKKNISNDLKLLFNKQAQNIYYQYNGELTQLYNLFEKNFIVLNDQFKIMNISNRKNIISSLNNAIINTYNKIKDYYKPAIYYNNLNALNNVETHLQDIIIQIEANLNTEYKNNFEFQKKFINVGINQESINSYNSFLQHVTNFKNSLEQLRKNIDTFKIFLENNHENFQICEMEISVFYKYIIDNLNLCTNVNIESLDSIYLYYQSILSEENEQNEFPKKESEKKESEQNEFPKKESEQNELVYSSSNNTEKYNIEKKSQYNNLPSLVYSDFQSFLKENNIIININKNLDKNNLFHYDKLNNYINVHSEYKLFFVLVSIYFSLSIQLKKFSYHLHDLKHSIKDEFLNSITEEKDNDKLNELLEKERETLAIKKEKLEEIVSSFERDLNKFYDYFHEYSKLDNFKTIDNFNIFLKELMENCKKLNTTHERHSHTLKNSLMLKDDVNKYIYMRESERSNIRIQQIPKNNHKPF
;
A
#
# COMPACT_ATOMS: atom_id res chain seq x y z
N MET A 1 1.74 -17.30 51.93
CA MET A 1 1.24 -16.00 51.40
C MET A 1 -0.18 -15.63 51.85
N GLN A 2 -1.08 -16.59 52.08
CA GLN A 2 -2.45 -16.33 52.54
C GLN A 2 -2.53 -15.48 53.82
N LEU A 3 -1.72 -15.81 54.83
CA LEU A 3 -1.64 -15.07 56.08
C LEU A 3 -1.20 -13.61 55.87
N VAL A 4 -0.29 -13.33 54.94
CA VAL A 4 0.10 -11.94 54.59
C VAL A 4 -1.09 -11.17 54.01
N SER A 5 -1.86 -11.79 53.12
CA SER A 5 -3.04 -11.16 52.50
C SER A 5 -4.20 -10.95 53.47
N ASP A 6 -4.29 -11.75 54.53
CA ASP A 6 -5.39 -11.69 55.50
C ASP A 6 -5.09 -10.70 56.65
N PHE A 7 -3.81 -10.43 56.92
CA PHE A 7 -3.38 -9.51 57.99
C PHE A 7 -3.20 -8.06 57.56
N VAL A 8 -3.05 -7.80 56.26
CA VAL A 8 -2.72 -6.46 55.75
C VAL A 8 -3.74 -6.03 54.71
N ASN A 9 -4.27 -4.83 54.92
CA ASN A 9 -5.21 -4.20 54.03
C ASN A 9 -4.50 -3.51 52.84
N ILE A 10 -5.16 -3.53 51.70
CA ILE A 10 -4.85 -2.61 50.59
C ILE A 10 -5.05 -1.18 51.11
N LYS A 11 -4.20 -0.26 50.67
CA LYS A 11 -4.28 1.18 50.99
C LYS A 11 -5.30 1.84 50.06
N TYR A 12 -6.43 2.26 50.60
CA TYR A 12 -7.47 2.96 49.87
C TYR A 12 -7.09 4.42 49.66
N LEU A 13 -7.45 4.92 48.49
CA LEU A 13 -7.45 6.35 48.19
C LEU A 13 -8.83 6.88 48.60
N TYR A 14 -8.91 7.90 49.46
CA TYR A 14 -10.23 8.40 49.93
C TYR A 14 -10.71 9.62 49.15
N GLU A 15 -9.85 10.63 48.99
CA GLU A 15 -10.23 11.91 48.39
C GLU A 15 -10.10 11.90 46.87
N LYS A 16 -10.91 12.73 46.20
CA LYS A 16 -10.66 13.12 44.80
C LYS A 16 -9.53 14.13 44.74
N VAL A 17 -8.63 13.96 43.78
CA VAL A 17 -7.51 14.89 43.54
C VAL A 17 -7.72 15.59 42.21
N HIS A 18 -7.63 16.92 42.22
CA HIS A 18 -7.68 17.73 41.01
C HIS A 18 -6.31 17.73 40.31
N ILE A 19 -5.90 16.58 39.79
CA ILE A 19 -4.61 16.36 39.12
C ILE A 19 -4.32 17.44 38.07
N ASN A 20 -5.33 17.82 37.26
CA ASN A 20 -5.18 18.88 36.28
C ASN A 20 -4.75 20.23 36.89
N LYS A 21 -5.35 20.62 38.02
CA LYS A 21 -5.00 21.87 38.70
C LYS A 21 -3.56 21.83 39.23
N ILE A 22 -3.15 20.69 39.80
CA ILE A 22 -1.79 20.49 40.33
C ILE A 22 -0.76 20.58 39.20
N ILE A 23 -0.95 19.79 38.13
CA ILE A 23 -0.03 19.77 37.00
C ILE A 23 0.03 21.14 36.32
N THR A 24 -1.12 21.78 36.06
CA THR A 24 -1.16 23.10 35.40
C THR A 24 -0.50 24.17 36.26
N LYS A 25 -0.71 24.17 37.57
CA LYS A 25 -0.05 25.10 38.49
C LYS A 25 1.47 24.92 38.46
N ASN A 26 1.95 23.69 38.66
CA ASN A 26 3.38 23.39 38.68
C ASN A 26 4.04 23.65 37.32
N TYR A 27 3.34 23.34 36.22
CA TYR A 27 3.80 23.63 34.86
C TYR A 27 4.04 25.12 34.65
N LYS A 28 3.07 25.97 35.05
CA LYS A 28 3.20 27.44 35.00
C LYS A 28 4.34 27.96 35.85
N GLU A 29 4.50 27.41 37.07
CA GLU A 29 5.60 27.78 37.98
C GLU A 29 6.98 27.42 37.39
N ILE A 30 7.11 26.26 36.75
CA ILE A 30 8.39 25.80 36.18
C ILE A 30 8.73 26.56 34.88
N ILE A 31 7.75 26.77 33.99
CA ILE A 31 7.98 27.40 32.68
C ILE A 31 8.01 28.94 32.78
N LYS A 32 7.49 29.50 33.87
CA LYS A 32 7.40 30.96 34.11
C LYS A 32 6.63 31.69 33.00
N LYS A 33 5.64 31.03 32.42
CA LYS A 33 4.72 31.58 31.41
C LYS A 33 3.29 31.12 31.69
N ASN A 34 2.32 31.91 31.22
CA ASN A 34 0.89 31.57 31.31
C ASN A 34 0.43 30.55 30.26
N GLU A 35 1.35 29.78 29.68
CA GLU A 35 1.06 28.76 28.68
C GLU A 35 0.31 27.57 29.32
N ILE A 36 -0.67 27.02 28.59
CA ILE A 36 -1.43 25.83 28.99
C ILE A 36 -0.62 24.59 28.57
N PRO A 37 -0.60 23.50 29.38
CA PRO A 37 0.05 22.27 28.97
C PRO A 37 -0.56 21.70 27.69
N THR A 38 0.24 21.34 26.69
CA THR A 38 -0.25 20.78 25.41
C THR A 38 -0.64 19.29 25.50
N PHE A 39 -0.45 18.67 26.66
CA PHE A 39 -0.72 17.25 26.96
C PHE A 39 -1.95 17.06 27.88
N GLU A 40 -3.04 17.80 27.61
CA GLU A 40 -4.28 17.72 28.41
C GLU A 40 -4.93 16.33 28.35
N ASP A 41 -4.77 15.60 27.25
CA ASP A 41 -5.33 14.26 27.09
C ASP A 41 -4.70 13.24 28.06
N GLU A 42 -3.39 13.33 28.29
CA GLU A 42 -2.69 12.52 29.28
C GLU A 42 -3.11 12.91 30.70
N ILE A 43 -3.30 14.19 30.99
CA ILE A 43 -3.81 14.66 32.29
C ILE A 43 -5.22 14.13 32.54
N ARG A 44 -6.09 14.18 31.52
CA ARG A 44 -7.46 13.66 31.58
C ARG A 44 -7.46 12.15 31.81
N THR A 45 -6.61 11.42 31.09
CA THR A 45 -6.45 9.97 31.24
C THR A 45 -5.93 9.60 32.62
N PHE A 46 -4.90 10.29 33.10
CA PHE A 46 -4.33 10.09 34.44
C PHE A 46 -5.37 10.33 35.55
N THR A 47 -6.17 11.40 35.41
CA THR A 47 -7.28 11.72 36.33
C THR A 47 -8.38 10.65 36.28
N SER A 48 -8.76 10.21 35.09
CA SER A 48 -9.77 9.18 34.87
C SER A 48 -9.38 7.85 35.54
N ILE A 49 -8.13 7.41 35.35
CA ILE A 49 -7.63 6.17 35.96
C ILE A 49 -7.71 6.24 37.49
N ARG A 50 -7.27 7.35 38.11
CA ARG A 50 -7.36 7.52 39.57
C ARG A 50 -8.80 7.45 40.06
N ASN A 51 -9.73 8.09 39.35
CA ASN A 51 -11.15 8.04 39.69
C ASN A 51 -11.74 6.63 39.55
N CYS A 52 -11.33 5.87 38.53
CA CYS A 52 -11.70 4.46 38.41
C CYS A 52 -11.18 3.64 39.60
N ILE A 53 -9.94 3.86 40.05
CA ILE A 53 -9.38 3.20 41.23
C ILE A 53 -10.23 3.48 42.48
N LEU A 54 -10.64 4.75 42.71
CA LEU A 54 -11.51 5.12 43.84
C LEU A 54 -12.80 4.29 43.88
N THR A 55 -13.36 3.96 42.72
CA THR A 55 -14.59 3.15 42.63
C THR A 55 -14.33 1.65 42.70
N GLU A 56 -13.26 1.16 42.09
CA GLU A 56 -12.98 -0.29 41.95
C GLU A 56 -12.34 -0.88 43.22
N GLN A 57 -11.61 -0.09 44.01
CA GLN A 57 -10.93 -0.56 45.23
C GLN A 57 -11.88 -1.15 46.29
N TYR A 58 -13.15 -0.73 46.30
CA TYR A 58 -14.16 -1.24 47.23
C TYR A 58 -14.76 -2.60 46.81
N LYS A 59 -14.52 -3.04 45.57
CA LYS A 59 -14.98 -4.34 45.05
C LYS A 59 -14.03 -5.50 45.42
N GLY A 60 -12.95 -5.21 46.15
CA GLY A 60 -11.95 -6.20 46.56
C GLY A 60 -10.83 -6.41 45.55
N ALA A 61 -9.90 -7.32 45.87
CA ALA A 61 -8.74 -7.61 45.04
C ALA A 61 -9.14 -8.33 43.74
N ASN A 62 -8.88 -7.70 42.59
CA ASN A 62 -9.16 -8.27 41.27
C ASN A 62 -8.14 -7.80 40.22
N ASP A 63 -8.08 -8.49 39.08
CA ASP A 63 -7.14 -8.19 37.99
C ASP A 63 -7.36 -6.80 37.37
N LYS A 64 -8.62 -6.34 37.32
CA LYS A 64 -8.95 -5.00 36.80
C LYS A 64 -8.30 -3.91 37.65
N LEU A 65 -8.39 -4.03 38.98
CA LEU A 65 -7.78 -3.10 39.92
C LEU A 65 -6.25 -3.15 39.84
N LEU A 66 -5.65 -4.33 39.68
CA LEU A 66 -4.20 -4.47 39.46
C LEU A 66 -3.75 -3.77 38.17
N ARG A 67 -4.51 -3.93 37.08
CA ARG A 67 -4.25 -3.25 35.81
C ARG A 67 -4.35 -1.74 35.96
N LEU A 68 -5.38 -1.23 36.62
CA LEU A 68 -5.57 0.20 36.87
C LEU A 68 -4.39 0.79 37.66
N TYR A 69 -3.96 0.15 38.75
CA TYR A 69 -2.80 0.63 39.51
C TYR A 69 -1.51 0.64 38.69
N LYS A 70 -1.30 -0.33 37.79
CA LYS A 70 -0.15 -0.33 36.89
C LYS A 70 -0.19 0.78 35.84
N GLU A 71 -1.34 1.01 35.21
CA GLU A 71 -1.51 2.12 34.27
C GLU A 71 -1.40 3.47 35.00
N TYR A 72 -1.88 3.56 36.23
CA TYR A 72 -1.75 4.73 37.08
C TYR A 72 -0.29 5.02 37.43
N LEU A 73 0.48 4.00 37.80
CA LEU A 73 1.91 4.12 38.10
C LEU A 73 2.72 4.66 36.92
N PHE A 74 2.38 4.29 35.68
CA PHE A 74 3.04 4.78 34.48
C PHE A 74 2.95 6.31 34.37
N TYR A 75 1.74 6.87 34.41
CA TYR A 75 1.55 8.31 34.36
C TYR A 75 2.13 9.01 35.58
N PHE A 76 1.97 8.42 36.77
CA PHE A 76 2.52 8.97 38.00
C PHE A 76 4.04 9.11 37.93
N ASP A 77 4.77 8.09 37.49
CA ASP A 77 6.23 8.11 37.33
C ASP A 77 6.68 9.19 36.33
N ILE A 78 6.00 9.29 35.18
CA ILE A 78 6.33 10.29 34.15
C ILE A 78 6.18 11.71 34.69
N PHE A 79 5.03 12.04 35.28
CA PHE A 79 4.79 13.38 35.80
C PHE A 79 5.64 13.68 37.05
N LYS A 80 5.94 12.67 37.87
CA LYS A 80 6.85 12.81 39.04
C LYS A 80 8.28 13.11 38.61
N LYS A 81 8.84 12.38 37.64
CA LYS A 81 10.19 12.64 37.09
C LYS A 81 10.32 14.06 36.56
N LYS A 82 9.24 14.62 36.03
CA LYS A 82 9.13 16.01 35.54
C LYS A 82 8.80 17.03 36.63
N LYS A 83 8.74 16.64 37.91
CA LYS A 83 8.43 17.48 39.08
C LYS A 83 7.07 18.19 39.00
N LEU A 84 6.10 17.62 38.29
CA LEU A 84 4.78 18.21 38.07
C LEU A 84 3.71 17.80 39.09
N LEU A 85 4.04 16.90 40.02
CA LEU A 85 3.10 16.36 41.01
C LEU A 85 3.23 16.96 42.41
N LYS A 86 4.09 17.98 42.58
CA LYS A 86 4.30 18.63 43.88
C LYS A 86 3.01 19.34 44.29
N ASP A 87 2.47 18.98 45.45
CA ASP A 87 1.29 19.60 46.01
C ASP A 87 1.44 19.62 47.53
N ASN A 88 0.84 20.59 48.21
CA ASN A 88 0.88 20.64 49.68
C ASN A 88 -0.42 20.13 50.31
N ASN A 89 -1.36 19.66 49.49
CA ASN A 89 -2.62 19.10 49.98
C ASN A 89 -2.35 17.78 50.72
N ILE A 90 -2.86 17.72 51.95
CA ILE A 90 -2.85 16.52 52.78
C ILE A 90 -4.01 15.63 52.35
N LEU A 91 -3.69 14.40 51.96
CA LEU A 91 -4.61 13.34 51.58
C LEU A 91 -4.62 12.25 52.65
N ASN A 92 -5.66 11.43 52.68
CA ASN A 92 -5.77 10.32 53.62
C ASN A 92 -5.79 8.96 52.91
N SER A 93 -5.15 7.99 53.56
CA SER A 93 -5.29 6.57 53.28
C SER A 93 -5.58 5.83 54.59
N ASN A 94 -6.02 4.57 54.54
CA ASN A 94 -6.12 3.77 55.76
C ASN A 94 -4.74 3.33 56.24
N ASN A 95 -4.64 2.96 57.50
CA ASN A 95 -3.51 2.22 58.03
C ASN A 95 -3.49 0.80 57.42
N ILE A 96 -2.29 0.26 57.19
CA ILE A 96 -2.14 -1.08 56.58
C ILE A 96 -2.72 -2.20 57.45
N TYR A 97 -2.85 -2.01 58.76
CA TYR A 97 -3.35 -3.02 59.69
C TYR A 97 -4.76 -2.69 60.21
N GLU A 98 -5.02 -1.41 60.46
CA GLU A 98 -6.32 -0.92 60.92
C GLU A 98 -7.02 -0.14 59.82
N LYS A 99 -7.96 -0.78 59.13
CA LYS A 99 -8.70 -0.18 58.00
C LYS A 99 -9.38 1.16 58.32
N ASN A 100 -9.75 1.39 59.58
CA ASN A 100 -10.48 2.58 60.01
C ASN A 100 -9.55 3.72 60.48
N LYS A 101 -8.27 3.44 60.73
CA LYS A 101 -7.30 4.45 61.16
C LYS A 101 -6.77 5.18 59.93
N LYS A 102 -6.89 6.50 59.91
CA LYS A 102 -6.39 7.33 58.79
C LYS A 102 -4.89 7.59 58.93
N VAL A 103 -4.20 7.61 57.80
CA VAL A 103 -2.80 7.97 57.64
C VAL A 103 -2.72 9.07 56.60
N GLU A 104 -2.13 10.19 57.00
CA GLU A 104 -1.94 11.36 56.15
C GLU A 104 -0.74 11.18 55.23
N TYR A 105 -0.87 11.66 54.00
CA TYR A 105 0.22 11.72 53.03
C TYR A 105 0.01 12.86 52.05
N VAL A 106 1.08 13.25 51.36
CA VAL A 106 1.05 14.28 50.31
C VAL A 106 0.96 13.60 48.95
N PHE A 107 0.27 14.21 47.98
CA PHE A 107 0.04 13.60 46.66
C PHE A 107 1.31 13.05 46.00
N GLU A 108 2.47 13.72 46.10
CA GLU A 108 3.76 13.26 45.56
C GLU A 108 4.25 11.91 46.15
N GLN A 109 3.75 11.52 47.33
CA GLN A 109 4.02 10.26 48.03
C GLN A 109 3.11 9.12 47.58
N GLU A 110 2.06 9.39 46.79
CA GLU A 110 1.05 8.38 46.41
C GLU A 110 1.68 7.22 45.62
N ASN A 111 2.85 7.40 44.99
CA ASN A 111 3.58 6.30 44.34
C ASN A 111 3.95 5.15 45.28
N ILE A 112 4.17 5.42 46.57
CA ILE A 112 4.44 4.39 47.58
C ILE A 112 3.19 3.54 47.80
N ILE A 113 2.02 4.20 47.88
CA ILE A 113 0.71 3.55 48.01
C ILE A 113 0.42 2.69 46.77
N ILE A 114 0.69 3.22 45.57
CA ILE A 114 0.47 2.49 44.30
C ILE A 114 1.33 1.21 44.25
N LEU A 115 2.63 1.32 44.51
CA LEU A 115 3.56 0.19 44.51
C LEU A 115 3.17 -0.87 45.54
N PHE A 116 2.85 -0.43 46.77
CA PHE A 116 2.37 -1.30 47.83
C PHE A 116 1.10 -2.06 47.42
N ASN A 117 0.12 -1.37 46.82
CA ASN A 117 -1.14 -1.99 46.39
C ASN A 117 -0.94 -2.98 45.23
N ILE A 118 -0.06 -2.69 44.26
CA ILE A 118 0.31 -3.63 43.19
C ILE A 118 0.85 -4.94 43.80
N CYS A 119 1.71 -4.83 44.81
CA CYS A 119 2.23 -5.99 45.55
C CYS A 119 1.12 -6.76 46.27
N MET A 120 0.28 -6.07 47.06
CA MET A 120 -0.78 -6.72 47.82
C MET A 120 -1.78 -7.45 46.92
N LEU A 121 -2.16 -6.84 45.79
CA LEU A 121 -3.02 -7.47 44.79
C LEU A 121 -2.37 -8.72 44.18
N LYS A 122 -1.06 -8.69 43.92
CA LYS A 122 -0.31 -9.87 43.45
C LYS A 122 -0.23 -10.97 44.52
N CYS A 123 -0.07 -10.62 45.80
CA CYS A 123 -0.13 -11.57 46.90
C CYS A 123 -1.51 -12.25 46.97
N SER A 124 -2.59 -11.49 46.76
CA SER A 124 -3.95 -12.04 46.66
C SER A 124 -4.12 -12.97 45.44
N LEU A 125 -3.48 -12.68 44.31
CA LEU A 125 -3.47 -13.59 43.15
C LEU A 125 -2.78 -14.93 43.47
N ILE A 126 -1.68 -14.94 44.22
CA ILE A 126 -1.07 -16.20 44.70
C ILE A 126 -2.05 -16.99 45.55
N LYS A 127 -2.84 -16.31 46.41
CA LYS A 127 -3.88 -16.96 47.22
C LYS A 127 -4.91 -17.67 46.35
N TYR A 128 -5.37 -17.05 45.26
CA TYR A 128 -6.33 -17.68 44.33
C TYR A 128 -5.73 -18.86 43.54
N HIS A 129 -4.42 -18.83 43.23
CA HIS A 129 -3.74 -19.87 42.46
C HIS A 129 -3.02 -20.93 43.32
N LYS A 130 -3.19 -20.93 44.65
CA LYS A 130 -2.48 -21.83 45.58
C LYS A 130 -2.67 -23.33 45.27
N ASN A 131 -3.83 -23.71 44.76
CA ASN A 131 -4.15 -25.09 44.39
C ASN A 131 -3.82 -25.41 42.92
N SER A 132 -3.18 -24.49 42.19
CA SER A 132 -2.78 -24.75 40.81
C SER A 132 -1.51 -25.60 40.79
N ASN A 133 -1.47 -26.61 39.91
CA ASN A 133 -0.27 -27.42 39.69
C ASN A 133 0.83 -26.66 38.90
N ASP A 134 0.60 -25.39 38.54
CA ASP A 134 1.52 -24.59 37.75
C ASP A 134 2.56 -23.86 38.63
N MET A 135 3.54 -24.63 39.10
CA MET A 135 4.68 -24.10 39.86
C MET A 135 5.46 -23.02 39.08
N LYS A 136 5.46 -23.03 37.74
CA LYS A 136 6.17 -22.02 36.95
C LYS A 136 5.46 -20.67 37.04
N LEU A 137 4.13 -20.64 36.93
CA LEU A 137 3.33 -19.43 37.10
C LEU A 137 3.47 -18.87 38.51
N LEU A 138 3.34 -19.72 39.53
CA LEU A 138 3.52 -19.33 40.94
C LEU A 138 4.91 -18.73 41.19
N ASN A 139 5.96 -19.31 40.61
CA ASN A 139 7.32 -18.78 40.68
C ASN A 139 7.47 -17.42 40.01
N LYS A 140 6.85 -17.24 38.85
CA LYS A 140 6.85 -15.96 38.13
C LYS A 140 6.14 -14.87 38.93
N ILE A 141 5.02 -15.18 39.60
CA ILE A 141 4.29 -14.22 40.44
C ILE A 141 5.10 -13.90 41.69
N SER A 142 5.64 -14.92 42.37
CA SER A 142 6.48 -14.77 43.57
C SER A 142 7.74 -13.94 43.32
N ASN A 143 8.46 -14.18 42.21
CA ASN A 143 9.61 -13.35 41.80
C ASN A 143 9.22 -11.87 41.72
N LYS A 144 8.15 -11.57 40.98
CA LYS A 144 7.70 -10.18 40.80
C LYS A 144 7.29 -9.50 42.11
N ILE A 145 6.78 -10.24 43.09
CA ILE A 145 6.44 -9.69 44.40
C ILE A 145 7.72 -9.32 45.16
N VAL A 146 8.70 -10.23 45.18
CA VAL A 146 10.02 -9.99 45.80
C VAL A 146 10.69 -8.78 45.16
N ASP A 147 10.70 -8.73 43.84
CA ASP A 147 11.26 -7.64 43.05
C ASP A 147 10.65 -6.29 43.45
N ILE A 148 9.31 -6.14 43.37
CA ILE A 148 8.66 -4.85 43.65
C ILE A 148 8.82 -4.41 45.11
N PHE A 149 8.74 -5.34 46.07
CA PHE A 149 8.95 -5.02 47.48
C PHE A 149 10.41 -4.68 47.79
N ASN A 150 11.38 -5.33 47.13
CA ASN A 150 12.77 -4.94 47.27
C ASN A 150 13.03 -3.56 46.65
N TYR A 151 12.45 -3.27 45.49
CA TYR A 151 12.49 -1.92 44.89
C TYR A 151 11.94 -0.87 45.86
N LEU A 152 10.80 -1.14 46.49
CA LEU A 152 10.20 -0.25 47.49
C LEU A 152 11.15 -0.09 48.70
N PHE A 153 11.70 -1.20 49.20
CA PHE A 153 12.64 -1.22 50.33
C PHE A 153 13.90 -0.40 50.05
N GLU A 154 14.60 -0.66 48.95
CA GLU A 154 15.84 0.01 48.59
C GLU A 154 15.64 1.51 48.35
N ASN A 155 14.59 1.90 47.63
CA ASN A 155 14.33 3.31 47.35
C ASN A 155 13.88 4.10 48.58
N MET A 156 13.15 3.47 49.51
CA MET A 156 12.84 4.10 50.81
C MET A 156 14.08 4.17 51.71
N ASN A 157 14.92 3.13 51.75
CA ASN A 157 16.16 3.10 52.54
C ASN A 157 17.17 4.14 52.05
N ASN A 158 17.30 4.33 50.72
CA ASN A 158 18.26 5.24 50.08
C ASN A 158 17.77 6.71 49.94
N ASP A 159 16.68 7.12 50.60
CA ASP A 159 16.14 8.51 50.58
C ASP A 159 15.54 9.00 49.24
N ASN A 160 15.36 8.13 48.25
CA ASN A 160 14.78 8.52 46.96
C ASN A 160 13.24 8.71 47.01
N LEU A 161 12.57 8.14 48.02
CA LEU A 161 11.13 8.25 48.24
C LEU A 161 10.85 8.79 49.64
N THR A 162 9.99 9.80 49.74
CA THR A 162 9.56 10.42 51.01
C THR A 162 8.71 9.45 51.83
N GLU A 163 9.03 9.29 53.12
CA GLU A 163 8.51 8.20 53.94
C GLU A 163 7.00 8.26 54.22
N LEU A 164 6.37 7.09 54.26
CA LEU A 164 5.01 6.90 54.75
C LEU A 164 5.08 6.01 56.02
N SER A 165 4.79 6.60 57.17
CA SER A 165 5.21 6.09 58.49
C SER A 165 4.75 4.67 58.82
N ASP A 166 3.62 4.21 58.29
CA ASP A 166 3.12 2.85 58.51
C ASP A 166 3.55 1.85 57.43
N ILE A 167 3.95 2.29 56.23
CA ILE A 167 4.56 1.43 55.21
C ILE A 167 6.01 1.07 55.59
N ASN A 168 6.71 1.87 56.39
CA ASN A 168 8.02 1.50 56.93
C ASN A 168 7.96 0.25 57.85
N CYS A 169 6.82 0.01 58.51
CA CYS A 169 6.55 -1.25 59.24
C CYS A 169 6.42 -2.46 58.32
N ALA A 170 6.19 -2.25 57.01
CA ALA A 170 6.14 -3.29 56.00
C ALA A 170 7.50 -3.97 55.79
N SER A 171 8.61 -3.49 56.38
CA SER A 171 9.90 -4.19 56.34
C SER A 171 9.81 -5.65 56.81
N THR A 172 9.06 -5.91 57.88
CA THR A 172 8.71 -7.28 58.30
C THR A 172 7.95 -8.04 57.21
N TYR A 173 7.02 -7.37 56.53
CA TYR A 173 6.21 -7.94 55.46
C TYR A 173 7.02 -8.18 54.18
N ILE A 174 8.03 -7.37 53.91
CA ILE A 174 8.99 -7.53 52.81
C ILE A 174 9.82 -8.77 53.08
N PHE A 175 10.40 -8.91 54.27
CA PHE A 175 11.10 -10.13 54.68
C PHE A 175 10.18 -11.36 54.70
N LEU A 176 8.93 -11.20 55.12
CA LEU A 176 7.94 -12.28 55.13
C LEU A 176 7.55 -12.70 53.70
N CYS A 177 7.33 -11.75 52.79
CA CYS A 177 7.07 -12.01 51.38
C CYS A 177 8.26 -12.72 50.72
N MET A 178 9.49 -12.30 51.03
CA MET A 178 10.71 -13.00 50.59
C MET A 178 10.76 -14.43 51.17
N SER A 179 10.55 -14.59 52.47
CA SER A 179 10.54 -15.91 53.14
C SER A 179 9.53 -16.86 52.49
N LEU A 180 8.30 -16.38 52.27
CA LEU A 180 7.20 -17.15 51.71
C LEU A 180 7.40 -17.45 50.23
N ALA A 181 8.00 -16.53 49.45
CA ALA A 181 8.38 -16.79 48.06
C ALA A 181 9.43 -17.91 47.96
N TYR A 182 10.46 -17.88 48.81
CA TYR A 182 11.50 -18.93 48.88
C TYR A 182 10.94 -20.29 49.32
N HIS A 183 10.02 -20.27 50.29
CA HIS A 183 9.41 -21.47 50.86
C HIS A 183 8.34 -22.11 49.95
N GLU A 184 7.26 -21.39 49.64
CA GLU A 184 6.03 -21.98 49.08
C GLU A 184 6.21 -22.38 47.62
N ASN A 185 6.88 -21.56 46.81
CA ASN A 185 6.82 -21.70 45.35
C ASN A 185 8.22 -21.85 44.72
N MET A 186 9.18 -20.97 45.04
CA MET A 186 10.34 -20.78 44.17
C MET A 186 11.41 -21.87 44.21
N PHE A 187 11.93 -22.21 45.39
CA PHE A 187 13.17 -23.00 45.45
C PHE A 187 13.10 -24.16 46.41
N TYR A 188 12.59 -23.98 47.63
CA TYR A 188 12.64 -25.04 48.63
C TYR A 188 11.69 -26.20 48.29
N ASN A 189 10.40 -25.94 48.06
CA ASN A 189 9.45 -26.97 47.64
C ASN A 189 9.81 -27.58 46.27
N THR A 190 10.27 -26.75 45.32
CA THR A 190 10.77 -27.25 44.02
C THR A 190 11.99 -28.16 44.18
N ALA A 191 12.93 -27.83 45.08
CA ALA A 191 14.12 -28.64 45.34
C ALA A 191 13.79 -29.95 46.07
N ILE A 192 12.78 -29.94 46.95
CA ILE A 192 12.24 -31.15 47.56
C ILE A 192 11.63 -32.06 46.48
N LEU A 193 10.75 -31.51 45.63
CA LEU A 193 10.11 -32.27 44.54
C LEU A 193 11.12 -32.85 43.55
N LYS A 194 12.20 -32.11 43.26
CA LYS A 194 13.30 -32.55 42.39
C LYS A 194 14.33 -33.44 43.10
N LYS A 195 14.09 -33.84 44.35
CA LYS A 195 15.00 -34.67 45.16
C LYS A 195 16.45 -34.16 45.17
N CYS A 196 16.64 -32.84 45.31
CA CYS A 196 17.97 -32.23 45.31
C CYS A 196 18.81 -32.67 46.52
N LYS A 197 20.15 -32.57 46.40
CA LYS A 197 21.11 -32.91 47.47
C LYS A 197 20.76 -32.20 48.79
N ARG A 198 20.89 -32.90 49.92
CA ARG A 198 20.58 -32.39 51.27
C ARG A 198 21.35 -31.12 51.64
N ASN A 199 22.61 -30.98 51.20
CA ASN A 199 23.38 -29.74 51.38
C ASN A 199 22.67 -28.51 50.76
N LEU A 200 22.09 -28.65 49.56
CA LEU A 200 21.33 -27.56 48.94
C LEU A 200 20.04 -27.27 49.71
N LEU A 201 19.32 -28.30 50.17
CA LEU A 201 18.11 -28.14 50.98
C LEU A 201 18.41 -27.45 52.32
N SER A 202 19.55 -27.76 52.95
CA SER A 202 20.03 -27.11 54.17
C SER A 202 20.31 -25.62 53.94
N LYS A 203 21.03 -25.27 52.87
CA LYS A 203 21.30 -23.86 52.51
C LYS A 203 20.03 -23.08 52.16
N LEU A 204 19.09 -23.69 51.41
CA LEU A 204 17.81 -23.07 51.04
C LEU A 204 16.91 -22.83 52.26
N SER A 205 16.79 -23.82 53.15
CA SER A 205 16.03 -23.66 54.40
C SER A 205 16.69 -22.66 55.35
N TYR A 206 18.03 -22.57 55.35
CA TYR A 206 18.74 -21.53 56.09
C TYR A 206 18.42 -20.12 55.58
N ASN A 207 18.35 -19.90 54.26
CA ASN A 207 17.90 -18.61 53.72
C ASN A 207 16.50 -18.25 54.23
N ILE A 208 15.55 -19.20 54.16
CA ILE A 208 14.19 -18.98 54.66
C ILE A 208 14.20 -18.61 56.15
N TYR A 209 14.99 -19.32 56.96
CA TYR A 209 15.22 -18.99 58.36
C TYR A 209 15.74 -17.55 58.53
N THR A 210 16.77 -17.14 57.78
CA THR A 210 17.34 -15.78 57.91
C THR A 210 16.31 -14.71 57.60
N TYR A 211 15.45 -14.91 56.62
CA TYR A 211 14.38 -13.95 56.31
C TYR A 211 13.30 -13.91 57.39
N PHE A 212 12.85 -15.05 57.95
CA PHE A 212 11.94 -15.05 59.10
C PHE A 212 12.59 -14.44 60.35
N ASN A 213 13.89 -14.66 60.56
CA ASN A 213 14.65 -14.05 61.64
C ASN A 213 14.71 -12.54 61.48
N ASN A 214 15.00 -12.02 60.28
CA ASN A 214 15.00 -10.59 60.00
C ASN A 214 13.60 -9.98 60.14
N ALA A 215 12.55 -10.70 59.70
CA ALA A 215 11.16 -10.29 59.88
C ALA A 215 10.81 -10.13 61.37
N LEU A 216 11.22 -11.09 62.21
CA LEU A 216 11.04 -11.06 63.66
C LEU A 216 11.87 -9.95 64.31
N TYR A 217 13.12 -9.76 63.87
CA TYR A 217 14.00 -8.70 64.37
C TYR A 217 13.39 -7.31 64.14
N CYS A 218 12.85 -7.08 62.94
CA CYS A 218 12.07 -5.89 62.60
C CYS A 218 10.81 -5.75 63.48
N LEU A 219 10.07 -6.85 63.71
CA LEU A 219 8.89 -6.83 64.59
C LEU A 219 9.26 -6.41 65.99
N ASP A 220 10.33 -6.96 66.57
CA ASP A 220 10.83 -6.63 67.91
C ASP A 220 11.35 -5.18 68.00
N GLY A 221 11.36 -4.43 66.90
CA GLY A 221 11.87 -3.07 66.87
C GLY A 221 13.38 -3.01 67.00
N LYS A 222 14.08 -4.02 66.50
CA LYS A 222 15.54 -4.07 66.36
C LYS A 222 15.90 -3.91 64.89
N MET A 223 16.97 -3.16 64.62
CA MET A 223 17.40 -2.81 63.25
C MET A 223 18.29 -3.93 62.68
N PRO A 224 17.88 -4.62 61.59
CA PRO A 224 18.77 -5.54 60.88
C PRO A 224 19.94 -4.82 60.22
N ASP A 225 21.06 -5.52 60.06
CA ASP A 225 22.29 -5.02 59.41
C ASP A 225 22.09 -4.59 57.94
N VAL A 226 20.97 -4.98 57.32
CA VAL A 226 20.59 -4.63 55.94
C VAL A 226 20.17 -3.16 55.81
N PHE A 227 19.80 -2.50 56.92
CA PHE A 227 19.42 -1.08 56.89
C PHE A 227 20.65 -0.18 56.99
N LYS A 228 20.68 0.88 56.17
CA LYS A 228 21.80 1.83 56.13
C LYS A 228 21.57 3.07 57.02
N ASN A 229 20.33 3.39 57.38
CA ASN A 229 19.99 4.62 58.09
C ASN A 229 19.14 4.37 59.37
N ALA A 230 19.68 4.75 60.54
CA ALA A 230 19.11 4.46 61.85
C ALA A 230 17.90 5.35 62.24
N THR A 231 17.82 6.58 61.72
CA THR A 231 16.74 7.53 62.06
C THR A 231 15.38 7.06 61.54
N LYS A 232 15.35 6.49 60.35
CA LYS A 232 14.15 5.94 59.67
C LYS A 232 13.55 4.73 60.37
N PHE A 233 14.40 3.92 61.00
CA PHE A 233 13.97 2.76 61.75
C PHE A 233 13.25 3.16 63.05
N SER A 234 13.63 4.31 63.63
CA SER A 234 13.04 4.81 64.88
C SER A 234 11.56 5.19 64.75
N THR A 235 11.14 5.75 63.60
CA THR A 235 9.73 6.09 63.31
C THR A 235 8.86 4.85 63.10
N ALA A 236 9.41 3.79 62.49
CA ALA A 236 8.73 2.50 62.37
C ALA A 236 8.48 1.82 63.72
N LYS A 237 9.33 2.09 64.73
CA LYS A 237 9.27 1.44 66.05
C LYS A 237 7.95 1.74 66.79
N GLY A 238 7.37 2.92 66.64
CA GLY A 238 6.12 3.33 67.31
C GLY A 238 4.84 2.74 66.71
N ASN A 239 4.88 2.27 65.46
CA ASN A 239 3.69 1.87 64.71
C ASN A 239 3.37 0.36 64.77
N ILE A 240 4.27 -0.46 65.33
CA ILE A 240 4.15 -1.95 65.38
C ILE A 240 3.70 -2.45 66.76
N HIS A 241 3.47 -1.57 67.74
CA HIS A 241 3.27 -1.96 69.15
C HIS A 241 2.14 -2.98 69.40
N TYR A 242 1.04 -2.97 68.64
CA TYR A 242 -0.05 -3.94 68.77
C TYR A 242 0.21 -5.28 68.05
N ILE A 243 1.12 -5.33 67.09
CA ILE A 243 1.56 -6.56 66.38
C ILE A 243 2.69 -7.25 67.14
N ARG A 244 3.46 -6.50 67.96
CA ARG A 244 4.48 -7.02 68.88
C ARG A 244 3.97 -7.90 70.00
N ASN A 245 2.65 -7.98 70.17
CA ASN A 245 2.09 -8.79 71.24
C ASN A 245 2.42 -10.27 70.99
N ILE A 246 3.04 -10.93 71.97
CA ILE A 246 3.38 -12.35 71.94
C ILE A 246 2.13 -13.24 71.78
N ASN A 247 0.96 -12.72 72.14
CA ASN A 247 -0.32 -13.39 71.94
C ASN A 247 -0.92 -13.18 70.53
N ASN A 248 -0.27 -12.36 69.68
CA ASN A 248 -0.72 -12.12 68.31
C ASN A 248 -0.38 -13.30 67.40
N SER A 249 -1.34 -13.80 66.63
CA SER A 249 -1.17 -14.93 65.72
C SER A 249 -0.17 -14.65 64.58
N PHE A 250 0.00 -13.38 64.17
CA PHE A 250 1.03 -12.99 63.19
C PHE A 250 2.44 -13.08 63.75
N TYR A 251 2.65 -12.58 64.98
CA TYR A 251 3.93 -12.67 65.67
C TYR A 251 4.33 -14.14 65.89
N ASN A 252 3.38 -14.94 66.38
CA ASN A 252 3.58 -16.37 66.58
C ASN A 252 3.86 -17.10 65.27
N PHE A 253 3.18 -16.76 64.17
CA PHE A 253 3.47 -17.35 62.87
C PHE A 253 4.92 -17.14 62.44
N ILE A 254 5.44 -15.90 62.54
CA ILE A 254 6.82 -15.60 62.16
C ILE A 254 7.82 -16.31 63.09
N LEU A 255 7.57 -16.27 64.40
CA LEU A 255 8.42 -16.92 65.40
C LEU A 255 8.49 -18.43 65.19
N ILE A 256 7.34 -19.07 64.99
CA ILE A 256 7.26 -20.52 64.79
C ILE A 256 7.92 -20.94 63.48
N ASN A 257 7.69 -20.20 62.38
CA ASN A 257 8.35 -20.51 61.10
C ASN A 257 9.88 -20.34 61.19
N LYS A 258 10.37 -19.32 61.90
CA LYS A 258 11.81 -19.19 62.21
C LYS A 258 12.34 -20.47 62.88
N ILE A 259 11.64 -20.98 63.90
CA ILE A 259 12.02 -22.21 64.64
C ILE A 259 11.98 -23.45 63.72
N ILE A 260 10.94 -23.57 62.89
CA ILE A 260 10.80 -24.68 61.95
C ILE A 260 11.96 -24.70 60.95
N PHE A 261 12.28 -23.58 60.30
CA PHE A 261 13.29 -23.56 59.25
C PHE A 261 14.73 -23.71 59.74
N ILE A 262 15.05 -23.25 60.97
CA ILE A 262 16.36 -23.56 61.56
C ILE A 262 16.49 -25.04 61.93
N SER A 263 15.39 -25.66 62.37
CA SER A 263 15.32 -27.10 62.65
C SER A 263 15.53 -27.90 61.36
N ILE A 264 14.75 -27.58 60.32
CA ILE A 264 14.87 -28.19 58.99
C ILE A 264 16.28 -28.03 58.41
N SER A 265 16.88 -26.86 58.55
CA SER A 265 18.22 -26.59 58.02
C SER A 265 19.29 -27.44 58.72
N ASN A 266 19.21 -27.57 60.05
CA ASN A 266 20.08 -28.45 60.82
C ASN A 266 19.83 -29.93 60.52
N TYR A 267 18.58 -30.34 60.36
CA TYR A 267 18.23 -31.71 59.95
C TYR A 267 18.86 -32.09 58.60
N HIS A 268 18.71 -31.25 57.57
CA HIS A 268 19.33 -31.51 56.28
C HIS A 268 20.86 -31.38 56.32
N CYS A 269 21.42 -30.52 57.19
CA CYS A 269 22.87 -30.41 57.37
C CYS A 269 23.44 -31.67 58.02
N ALA A 270 22.78 -32.22 59.04
CA ALA A 270 23.16 -33.47 59.68
C ALA A 270 23.13 -34.62 58.66
N LEU A 271 22.03 -34.74 57.91
CA LEU A 271 21.88 -35.80 56.93
C LEU A 271 22.62 -35.55 55.59
N LYS A 272 23.41 -34.48 55.47
CA LYS A 272 24.25 -34.28 54.26
C LYS A 272 25.37 -35.32 54.16
N TYR A 273 25.77 -35.86 55.32
CA TYR A 273 26.77 -36.91 55.48
C TYR A 273 26.18 -38.31 55.41
N ALA A 274 24.87 -38.46 55.16
CA ALA A 274 24.18 -39.74 55.17
C ALA A 274 23.47 -40.00 53.83
N GLN A 275 23.58 -41.23 53.32
CA GLN A 275 22.83 -41.73 52.18
C GLN A 275 21.54 -42.40 52.68
N LEU A 276 20.40 -41.93 52.16
CA LEU A 276 19.07 -42.43 52.50
C LEU A 276 18.52 -43.33 51.39
N SER A 277 17.79 -44.39 51.77
CA SER A 277 17.05 -45.23 50.81
C SER A 277 16.00 -44.40 50.05
N GLN A 278 15.89 -44.59 48.74
CA GLN A 278 14.99 -43.81 47.87
C GLN A 278 13.59 -44.44 47.67
N GLU A 279 13.38 -45.67 48.15
CA GLU A 279 12.23 -46.50 47.77
C GLU A 279 11.08 -46.52 48.79
N ILE A 280 11.25 -45.96 49.99
CA ILE A 280 10.25 -46.04 51.07
C ILE A 280 10.10 -44.66 51.73
N GLU A 281 8.88 -44.27 52.11
CA GLU A 281 8.59 -43.05 52.89
C GLU A 281 9.25 -43.04 54.28
N ASP A 282 9.82 -44.18 54.72
CA ASP A 282 10.60 -44.34 55.94
C ASP A 282 12.10 -44.03 55.72
N ILE A 283 12.67 -43.25 56.64
CA ILE A 283 14.10 -42.93 56.69
C ILE A 283 14.88 -44.20 57.05
N LYS A 284 15.40 -44.90 56.03
CA LYS A 284 16.43 -45.93 56.19
C LYS A 284 17.79 -45.36 55.79
N ILE A 285 18.70 -45.28 56.75
CA ILE A 285 20.08 -44.82 56.56
C ILE A 285 20.91 -45.99 56.03
N GLN A 286 21.51 -45.82 54.84
CA GLN A 286 22.27 -46.87 54.15
C GLN A 286 23.77 -46.76 54.35
N LYS A 287 24.31 -45.53 54.32
CA LYS A 287 25.73 -45.21 54.50
C LYS A 287 25.85 -43.84 55.14
N TYR A 288 26.92 -43.58 55.89
CA TYR A 288 27.21 -42.26 56.45
C TYR A 288 28.71 -42.05 56.66
N GLU A 289 29.14 -40.80 56.78
CA GLU A 289 30.52 -40.44 57.16
C GLU A 289 30.70 -40.65 58.67
N GLU A 290 31.49 -41.66 59.04
CA GLU A 290 31.66 -42.13 60.42
C GLU A 290 32.32 -41.06 61.31
N ASP A 291 33.29 -40.31 60.78
CA ASP A 291 34.02 -39.23 61.45
C ASP A 291 33.18 -37.96 61.70
N LYS A 292 31.91 -37.99 61.31
CA LYS A 292 30.93 -36.90 61.51
C LYS A 292 29.79 -37.29 62.44
N ILE A 293 29.79 -38.49 63.03
CA ILE A 293 28.66 -38.98 63.83
C ILE A 293 28.36 -38.08 65.03
N GLY A 294 29.38 -37.52 65.70
CA GLY A 294 29.22 -36.51 66.74
C GLY A 294 28.54 -35.23 66.28
N GLU A 295 28.91 -34.70 65.10
CA GLU A 295 28.25 -33.53 64.48
C GLU A 295 26.79 -33.83 64.13
N ILE A 296 26.52 -35.00 63.54
CA ILE A 296 25.18 -35.44 63.14
C ILE A 296 24.25 -35.47 64.36
N ILE A 297 24.67 -36.13 65.44
CA ILE A 297 23.88 -36.24 66.68
C ILE A 297 23.64 -34.85 67.28
N CYS A 298 24.68 -34.00 67.36
CA CYS A 298 24.55 -32.65 67.90
C CYS A 298 23.53 -31.81 67.13
N ARG A 299 23.58 -31.80 65.79
CA ARG A 299 22.63 -31.05 64.95
C ARG A 299 21.19 -31.60 65.03
N LEU A 300 21.03 -32.92 65.13
CA LEU A 300 19.72 -33.55 65.29
C LEU A 300 19.10 -33.26 66.67
N LYS A 301 19.90 -33.28 67.75
CA LYS A 301 19.46 -32.84 69.09
C LYS A 301 19.00 -31.40 69.08
N TYR A 302 19.82 -30.50 68.53
CA TYR A 302 19.46 -29.09 68.40
C TYR A 302 18.16 -28.89 67.60
N SER A 303 17.97 -29.66 66.52
CA SER A 303 16.73 -29.63 65.75
C SER A 303 15.52 -30.13 66.56
N LEU A 304 15.68 -31.18 67.38
CA LEU A 304 14.62 -31.72 68.21
C LEU A 304 14.21 -30.76 69.33
N ASP A 305 15.19 -30.13 69.98
CA ASP A 305 14.96 -29.14 71.05
C ASP A 305 14.17 -27.94 70.51
N ASN A 306 14.53 -27.44 69.32
CA ASN A 306 13.80 -26.37 68.65
C ASN A 306 12.35 -26.79 68.30
N VAL A 307 12.14 -28.00 67.79
CA VAL A 307 10.79 -28.51 67.49
C VAL A 307 9.95 -28.62 68.75
N ASN A 308 10.50 -29.13 69.86
CA ASN A 308 9.80 -29.23 71.14
C ASN A 308 9.44 -27.84 71.69
N ASN A 309 10.37 -26.88 71.66
CA ASN A 309 10.12 -25.50 72.03
C ASN A 309 9.01 -24.88 71.15
N GLY A 310 9.04 -25.13 69.84
CA GLY A 310 7.98 -24.71 68.92
C GLY A 310 6.60 -25.26 69.29
N ILE A 311 6.51 -26.54 69.69
CA ILE A 311 5.27 -27.18 70.15
C ILE A 311 4.77 -26.52 71.45
N GLU A 312 5.66 -26.23 72.40
CA GLU A 312 5.30 -25.55 73.65
C GLU A 312 4.77 -24.14 73.41
N ILE A 313 5.42 -23.36 72.53
CA ILE A 313 4.95 -22.03 72.13
C ILE A 313 3.57 -22.11 71.47
N CYS A 314 3.35 -23.09 70.58
CA CYS A 314 2.05 -23.32 69.94
C CYS A 314 0.94 -23.60 70.96
N LYS A 315 1.22 -24.47 71.94
CA LYS A 315 0.29 -24.79 73.04
C LYS A 315 0.00 -23.57 73.90
N LYS A 316 1.03 -22.82 74.29
CA LYS A 316 0.91 -21.63 75.14
C LYS A 316 0.05 -20.54 74.50
N ASN A 317 0.14 -20.39 73.18
CA ASN A 317 -0.48 -19.29 72.44
C ASN A 317 -1.71 -19.71 71.61
N ASN A 318 -2.26 -20.91 71.83
CA ASN A 318 -3.39 -21.49 71.06
C ASN A 318 -3.20 -21.45 69.53
N PHE A 319 -1.97 -21.58 69.06
CA PHE A 319 -1.64 -21.53 67.64
C PHE A 319 -1.52 -22.95 67.08
N HIS A 320 -2.33 -23.30 66.08
CA HIS A 320 -2.36 -24.65 65.53
C HIS A 320 -1.35 -24.81 64.37
N MET A 321 -0.25 -25.51 64.65
CA MET A 321 0.73 -25.96 63.64
C MET A 321 1.07 -27.43 63.87
N ASN A 322 1.17 -28.20 62.78
CA ASN A 322 1.51 -29.61 62.86
C ASN A 322 3.03 -29.82 62.77
N PHE A 323 3.63 -30.37 63.83
CA PHE A 323 5.05 -30.74 63.90
C PHE A 323 5.29 -32.25 63.82
N SER A 324 4.23 -33.07 63.79
CA SER A 324 4.32 -34.53 63.97
C SER A 324 5.31 -35.20 63.02
N GLU A 325 5.17 -34.95 61.72
CA GLU A 325 6.02 -35.56 60.69
C GLU A 325 7.51 -35.15 60.81
N LEU A 326 7.79 -33.86 61.03
CA LEU A 326 9.16 -33.37 61.20
C LEU A 326 9.80 -33.95 62.46
N LYS A 327 9.05 -33.97 63.57
CA LYS A 327 9.50 -34.52 64.85
C LYS A 327 9.83 -36.01 64.72
N GLU A 328 8.94 -36.79 64.10
CA GLU A 328 9.14 -38.22 63.89
C GLU A 328 10.39 -38.50 63.05
N LYS A 329 10.59 -37.74 61.96
CA LYS A 329 11.76 -37.87 61.09
C LYS A 329 13.08 -37.58 61.83
N ILE A 330 13.10 -36.55 62.67
CA ILE A 330 14.26 -36.21 63.50
C ILE A 330 14.53 -37.32 64.53
N ILE A 331 13.51 -37.79 65.26
CA ILE A 331 13.66 -38.84 66.29
C ILE A 331 14.15 -40.16 65.68
N LYS A 332 13.55 -40.60 64.56
CA LYS A 332 13.97 -41.82 63.85
C LYS A 332 15.46 -41.75 63.48
N SER A 333 15.90 -40.61 62.94
CA SER A 333 17.30 -40.41 62.56
C SER A 333 18.23 -40.34 63.77
N LEU A 334 17.81 -39.62 64.82
CA LEU A 334 18.60 -39.44 66.04
C LEU A 334 18.82 -40.78 66.76
N ASN A 335 17.76 -41.57 66.94
CA ASN A 335 17.84 -42.87 67.59
C ASN A 335 18.81 -43.83 66.88
N PHE A 336 18.84 -43.79 65.54
CA PHE A 336 19.79 -44.58 64.76
C PHE A 336 21.24 -44.18 65.07
N PHE A 337 21.58 -42.90 64.95
CA PHE A 337 22.96 -42.45 65.17
C PHE A 337 23.40 -42.54 66.63
N GLU A 338 22.50 -42.32 67.59
CA GLU A 338 22.82 -42.53 69.02
C GLU A 338 23.09 -44.00 69.33
N HIS A 339 22.33 -44.92 68.74
CA HIS A 339 22.58 -46.37 68.86
C HIS A 339 23.94 -46.74 68.28
N GLU A 340 24.25 -46.29 67.07
CA GLU A 340 25.55 -46.53 66.40
C GLU A 340 26.71 -45.94 67.20
N ASN A 341 26.60 -44.69 67.66
CA ASN A 341 27.67 -44.05 68.43
C ASN A 341 27.89 -44.72 69.79
N LYS A 342 26.82 -45.18 70.45
CA LYS A 342 26.91 -45.86 71.76
C LYS A 342 27.53 -47.26 71.66
N ASN A 343 27.38 -47.92 70.51
CA ASN A 343 27.79 -49.32 70.36
C ASN A 343 29.06 -49.52 69.52
N ILE A 344 29.38 -48.59 68.62
CA ILE A 344 30.46 -48.74 67.63
C ILE A 344 31.54 -47.67 67.78
N TYR A 345 31.18 -46.37 67.70
CA TYR A 345 32.17 -45.30 67.48
C TYR A 345 32.64 -44.56 68.74
N PHE A 346 31.78 -44.46 69.77
CA PHE A 346 32.08 -43.79 71.05
C PHE A 346 32.60 -42.34 70.90
N GLU A 347 32.18 -41.61 69.85
CA GLU A 347 32.59 -40.23 69.65
C GLU A 347 32.01 -39.29 70.72
N VAL A 348 32.82 -38.30 71.12
CA VAL A 348 32.40 -37.21 71.98
C VAL A 348 31.50 -36.26 71.19
N ILE A 349 30.26 -36.08 71.65
CA ILE A 349 29.31 -35.17 71.01
C ILE A 349 29.74 -33.72 71.32
N PRO A 350 30.07 -32.90 70.31
CA PRO A 350 30.43 -31.49 70.53
C PRO A 350 29.21 -30.67 70.96
N THR A 351 29.45 -29.52 71.58
CA THR A 351 28.40 -28.51 71.79
C THR A 351 28.04 -27.82 70.48
N TYR A 352 26.79 -27.36 70.34
CA TYR A 352 26.32 -26.75 69.09
C TYR A 352 27.12 -25.49 68.70
N ASP A 353 27.57 -24.70 69.69
CA ASP A 353 28.37 -23.49 69.47
C ASP A 353 29.76 -23.79 68.87
N ASN A 354 30.27 -25.02 69.06
CA ASN A 354 31.55 -25.46 68.51
C ASN A 354 31.42 -26.02 67.08
N LEU A 355 30.21 -26.09 66.52
CA LEU A 355 29.99 -26.53 65.14
C LEU A 355 30.16 -25.39 64.14
N ASP A 356 30.49 -25.74 62.90
CA ASP A 356 30.48 -24.80 61.79
C ASP A 356 29.11 -24.14 61.65
N LYS A 357 29.11 -22.80 61.62
CA LYS A 357 27.91 -22.00 61.41
C LYS A 357 27.28 -22.37 60.07
N LEU A 358 25.98 -22.65 60.11
CA LEU A 358 25.19 -22.80 58.90
C LEU A 358 25.27 -21.52 58.06
N LYS A 359 25.39 -21.69 56.76
CA LYS A 359 25.43 -20.59 55.80
C LYS A 359 24.34 -20.79 54.75
N GLY A 360 23.78 -19.67 54.33
CA GLY A 360 22.86 -19.62 53.21
C GLY A 360 23.55 -19.82 51.87
N THR A 361 22.77 -19.71 50.80
CA THR A 361 23.30 -19.61 49.44
C THR A 361 22.56 -18.50 48.71
N GLU A 362 23.26 -17.66 47.95
CA GLU A 362 22.58 -16.70 47.09
C GLU A 362 21.91 -17.46 45.93
N VAL A 363 20.57 -17.44 45.89
CA VAL A 363 19.79 -18.09 44.82
C VAL A 363 19.01 -17.07 44.00
N VAL A 364 18.59 -15.98 44.64
CA VAL A 364 18.04 -14.80 43.96
C VAL A 364 19.07 -13.69 44.06
N LYS A 365 19.73 -13.38 42.95
CA LYS A 365 20.28 -12.03 42.77
C LYS A 365 19.07 -11.12 42.62
N VAL A 366 18.74 -10.37 43.66
CA VAL A 366 17.66 -9.39 43.53
C VAL A 366 18.11 -8.41 42.46
N LYS A 367 17.34 -8.33 41.38
CA LYS A 367 17.68 -7.44 40.28
C LYS A 367 17.48 -6.01 40.76
N ASN A 368 18.35 -5.10 40.32
CA ASN A 368 18.03 -3.69 40.33
C ASN A 368 16.89 -3.49 39.32
N ILE A 369 15.65 -3.46 39.82
CA ILE A 369 14.46 -3.31 38.98
C ILE A 369 14.30 -1.84 38.66
N ASP A 370 14.17 -1.52 37.39
CA ASP A 370 13.65 -0.22 36.97
C ASP A 370 12.13 -0.21 37.17
N ILE A 371 11.59 0.91 37.66
CA ILE A 371 10.15 1.12 37.84
C ILE A 371 9.37 0.85 36.54
N SER A 372 10.04 1.00 35.38
CA SER A 372 9.47 0.71 34.06
C SER A 372 9.12 -0.76 33.81
N GLU A 373 9.65 -1.70 34.60
CA GLU A 373 9.31 -3.12 34.52
C GLU A 373 8.01 -3.47 35.29
N ILE A 374 7.51 -2.54 36.12
CA ILE A 374 6.37 -2.76 37.02
C ILE A 374 5.05 -2.34 36.36
N TYR A 375 5.05 -1.19 35.68
CA TYR A 375 3.86 -0.59 35.07
C TYR A 375 3.60 -1.07 33.62
N ILE A 376 2.45 -0.68 33.07
CA ILE A 376 2.10 -0.92 31.66
C ILE A 376 2.41 0.36 30.88
N LYS A 377 3.39 0.31 29.97
CA LYS A 377 3.76 1.45 29.11
C LYS A 377 2.58 1.85 28.21
N LYS A 378 2.34 3.16 28.08
CA LYS A 378 1.37 3.76 27.13
C LYS A 378 2.10 4.75 26.22
N ASN A 379 1.49 5.08 25.09
CA ASN A 379 1.99 6.15 24.24
C ASN A 379 1.66 7.49 24.88
N ILE A 380 2.62 8.41 24.84
CA ILE A 380 2.50 9.79 25.32
C ILE A 380 2.92 10.74 24.20
N SER A 381 2.37 11.94 24.19
CA SER A 381 2.68 13.00 23.24
C SER A 381 4.17 13.37 23.25
N ASN A 382 4.66 13.82 22.09
CA ASN A 382 6.04 14.28 21.93
C ASN A 382 6.32 15.47 22.85
N ASP A 383 5.34 16.33 23.08
CA ASP A 383 5.43 17.46 23.99
C ASP A 383 5.68 17.01 25.43
N LEU A 384 4.93 16.00 25.92
CA LEU A 384 5.18 15.44 27.24
C LEU A 384 6.53 14.71 27.30
N LYS A 385 6.94 13.99 26.25
CA LYS A 385 8.27 13.33 26.18
C LYS A 385 9.40 14.36 26.31
N LEU A 386 9.38 15.40 25.48
CA LEU A 386 10.40 16.45 25.38
C LEU A 386 10.36 17.47 26.52
N LEU A 387 9.32 17.46 27.34
CA LEU A 387 9.15 18.45 28.41
C LEU A 387 10.36 18.51 29.35
N PHE A 388 10.92 19.73 29.48
CA PHE A 388 12.10 20.10 30.28
C PHE A 388 13.47 19.68 29.74
N ASN A 389 13.56 19.05 28.56
CA ASN A 389 14.82 18.95 27.81
C ASN A 389 14.82 20.00 26.70
N LYS A 390 15.13 21.25 27.06
CA LYS A 390 15.09 22.40 26.12
C LYS A 390 15.98 22.19 24.90
N GLN A 391 17.10 21.48 25.05
CA GLN A 391 18.02 21.23 23.95
C GLN A 391 17.48 20.16 23.00
N ALA A 392 16.97 19.04 23.51
CA ALA A 392 16.26 18.06 22.68
C ALA A 392 15.01 18.65 22.01
N GLN A 393 14.30 19.53 22.71
CA GLN A 393 13.15 20.26 22.16
C GLN A 393 13.57 21.21 21.03
N ASN A 394 14.65 21.97 21.21
CA ASN A 394 15.21 22.84 20.16
C ASN A 394 15.67 22.02 18.95
N ILE A 395 16.37 20.91 19.16
CA ILE A 395 16.83 19.99 18.11
C ILE A 395 15.64 19.40 17.36
N TYR A 396 14.62 18.94 18.09
CA TYR A 396 13.39 18.41 17.49
C TYR A 396 12.67 19.46 16.64
N TYR A 397 12.48 20.68 17.15
CA TYR A 397 11.84 21.74 16.37
C TYR A 397 12.69 22.23 15.21
N GLN A 398 14.02 22.26 15.34
CA GLN A 398 14.95 22.58 14.27
C GLN A 398 14.84 21.57 13.14
N TYR A 399 14.98 20.27 13.44
CA TYR A 399 14.84 19.20 12.45
C TYR A 399 13.43 19.15 11.84
N ASN A 400 12.38 19.27 12.66
CA ASN A 400 11.01 19.28 12.16
C ASN A 400 10.73 20.51 11.27
N GLY A 401 11.34 21.65 11.58
CA GLY A 401 11.31 22.84 10.73
C GLY A 401 11.96 22.60 9.37
N GLU A 402 13.17 22.03 9.35
CA GLU A 402 13.90 21.66 8.13
C GLU A 402 13.11 20.65 7.28
N LEU A 403 12.57 19.61 7.91
CA LEU A 403 11.74 18.58 7.28
C LEU A 403 10.45 19.18 6.69
N THR A 404 9.77 20.05 7.43
CA THR A 404 8.54 20.71 6.97
C THR A 404 8.81 21.62 5.78
N GLN A 405 9.90 22.38 5.81
CA GLN A 405 10.32 23.21 4.67
C GLN A 405 10.59 22.37 3.42
N LEU A 406 11.32 21.27 3.59
CA LEU A 406 11.64 20.34 2.50
C LEU A 406 10.38 19.67 1.94
N TYR A 407 9.49 19.19 2.81
CA TYR A 407 8.21 18.59 2.41
C TYR A 407 7.37 19.59 1.61
N ASN A 408 7.21 20.82 2.10
CA ASN A 408 6.42 21.84 1.43
C ASN A 408 6.98 22.21 0.04
N LEU A 409 8.31 22.20 -0.12
CA LEU A 409 8.97 22.43 -1.41
C LEU A 409 8.60 21.34 -2.42
N PHE A 410 8.77 20.07 -2.04
CA PHE A 410 8.50 18.95 -2.95
C PHE A 410 7.02 18.65 -3.13
N GLU A 411 6.16 18.98 -2.17
CA GLU A 411 4.71 18.90 -2.33
C GLU A 411 4.23 19.87 -3.42
N LYS A 412 4.76 21.10 -3.45
CA LYS A 412 4.49 22.04 -4.55
C LYS A 412 4.95 21.49 -5.90
N ASN A 413 6.17 20.95 -5.97
CA ASN A 413 6.69 20.32 -7.19
C ASN A 413 5.80 19.16 -7.64
N PHE A 414 5.40 18.28 -6.72
CA PHE A 414 4.50 17.16 -7.02
C PHE A 414 3.17 17.62 -7.62
N ILE A 415 2.54 18.63 -7.02
CA ILE A 415 1.27 19.17 -7.52
C ILE A 415 1.44 19.67 -8.95
N VAL A 416 2.48 20.47 -9.22
CA VAL A 416 2.76 21.01 -10.57
C VAL A 416 2.98 19.88 -11.59
N LEU A 417 3.83 18.90 -11.27
CA LEU A 417 4.14 17.78 -12.18
C LEU A 417 2.92 16.86 -12.40
N ASN A 418 2.11 16.62 -11.36
CA ASN A 418 0.89 15.82 -11.47
C ASN A 418 -0.19 16.53 -12.29
N ASP A 419 -0.32 17.85 -12.17
CA ASP A 419 -1.24 18.63 -12.99
C ASP A 419 -0.79 18.65 -14.45
N GLN A 420 0.50 18.82 -14.73
CA GLN A 420 1.06 18.65 -16.08
C GLN A 420 0.76 17.27 -16.64
N PHE A 421 0.93 16.21 -15.83
CA PHE A 421 0.63 14.85 -16.24
C PHE A 421 -0.83 14.65 -16.65
N LYS A 422 -1.77 15.17 -15.86
CA LYS A 422 -3.21 15.10 -16.18
C LYS A 422 -3.57 15.87 -17.45
N ILE A 423 -2.92 17.00 -17.71
CA ILE A 423 -3.17 17.83 -18.90
C ILE A 423 -2.73 17.11 -20.19
N MET A 424 -1.69 16.27 -20.14
CA MET A 424 -1.19 15.55 -21.33
C MET A 424 -2.25 14.64 -21.99
N ASN A 425 -3.28 14.22 -21.24
CA ASN A 425 -4.32 13.25 -21.60
C ASN A 425 -4.38 12.83 -23.09
N ILE A 426 -3.85 11.64 -23.37
CA ILE A 426 -3.80 11.04 -24.71
C ILE A 426 -4.99 10.11 -25.02
N SER A 427 -5.93 9.90 -24.08
CA SER A 427 -7.04 8.94 -24.24
C SER A 427 -8.04 9.31 -25.34
N ASN A 428 -8.20 10.61 -25.63
CA ASN A 428 -9.24 11.12 -26.54
C ASN A 428 -8.69 11.48 -27.93
N ARG A 429 -7.50 11.01 -28.30
CA ARG A 429 -6.86 11.37 -29.57
C ARG A 429 -7.57 10.69 -30.76
N LYS A 430 -7.79 11.46 -31.83
CA LYS A 430 -8.45 10.98 -33.06
C LYS A 430 -7.56 9.94 -33.75
N ASN A 431 -8.14 8.79 -34.09
CA ASN A 431 -7.46 7.75 -34.85
C ASN A 431 -7.40 8.18 -36.34
N ILE A 432 -6.21 8.52 -36.82
CA ILE A 432 -5.97 9.00 -38.19
C ILE A 432 -6.38 7.93 -39.20
N ILE A 433 -6.15 6.64 -38.90
CA ILE A 433 -6.54 5.50 -39.74
C ILE A 433 -8.06 5.48 -39.98
N SER A 434 -8.86 5.73 -38.95
CA SER A 434 -10.33 5.76 -39.06
C SER A 434 -10.81 6.95 -39.89
N SER A 435 -10.19 8.11 -39.70
CA SER A 435 -10.53 9.32 -40.46
C SER A 435 -10.17 9.19 -41.93
N LEU A 436 -9.00 8.64 -42.26
CA LEU A 436 -8.57 8.37 -43.63
C LEU A 436 -9.46 7.31 -44.31
N ASN A 437 -9.73 6.20 -43.62
CA ASN A 437 -10.61 5.15 -44.13
C ASN A 437 -12.01 5.69 -44.47
N ASN A 438 -12.63 6.43 -43.54
CA ASN A 438 -13.96 6.99 -43.76
C ASN A 438 -13.97 8.04 -44.88
N ALA A 439 -12.91 8.84 -45.01
CA ALA A 439 -12.78 9.80 -46.10
C ALA A 439 -12.71 9.12 -47.48
N ILE A 440 -11.93 8.04 -47.61
CA ILE A 440 -11.81 7.28 -48.87
C ILE A 440 -13.15 6.61 -49.23
N ILE A 441 -13.84 5.95 -48.29
CA ILE A 441 -15.14 5.29 -48.53
C ILE A 441 -16.20 6.30 -48.96
N ASN A 442 -16.34 7.39 -48.19
CA ASN A 442 -17.32 8.44 -48.49
C ASN A 442 -17.08 9.05 -49.87
N THR A 443 -15.82 9.17 -50.27
CA THR A 443 -15.44 9.67 -51.60
C THR A 443 -15.80 8.67 -52.69
N TYR A 444 -15.42 7.40 -52.55
CA TYR A 444 -15.73 6.36 -53.52
C TYR A 444 -17.24 6.24 -53.75
N ASN A 445 -18.04 6.22 -52.68
CA ASN A 445 -19.50 6.17 -52.77
C ASN A 445 -20.06 7.40 -53.50
N LYS A 446 -19.58 8.61 -53.18
CA LYS A 446 -19.97 9.83 -53.90
C LYS A 446 -19.58 9.80 -55.38
N ILE A 447 -18.43 9.27 -55.76
CA ILE A 447 -18.06 9.17 -57.19
C ILE A 447 -18.99 8.17 -57.89
N LYS A 448 -19.24 7.01 -57.27
CA LYS A 448 -20.07 5.95 -57.87
C LYS A 448 -21.55 6.31 -58.00
N ASP A 449 -22.09 7.05 -57.04
CA ASP A 449 -23.49 7.50 -57.08
C ASP A 449 -23.74 8.57 -58.15
N TYR A 450 -22.75 9.43 -58.41
CA TYR A 450 -22.88 10.54 -59.36
C TYR A 450 -22.50 10.18 -60.79
N TYR A 451 -21.69 9.14 -61.03
CA TYR A 451 -21.17 8.82 -62.38
C TYR A 451 -21.53 7.42 -62.86
N LYS A 452 -22.10 7.37 -64.08
CA LYS A 452 -22.39 6.14 -64.84
C LYS A 452 -21.88 6.30 -66.27
N PRO A 453 -20.58 6.03 -66.53
CA PRO A 453 -19.96 6.28 -67.84
C PRO A 453 -20.68 5.60 -69.00
N ALA A 454 -21.25 4.41 -68.77
CA ALA A 454 -22.11 3.72 -69.72
C ALA A 454 -23.25 4.58 -70.32
N ILE A 455 -23.82 5.52 -69.55
CA ILE A 455 -24.90 6.40 -70.03
C ILE A 455 -24.37 7.38 -71.10
N TYR A 456 -23.15 7.88 -70.95
CA TYR A 456 -22.56 8.84 -71.89
C TYR A 456 -22.26 8.20 -73.24
N TYR A 457 -21.67 7.00 -73.24
CA TYR A 457 -21.43 6.22 -74.45
C TYR A 457 -22.75 5.79 -75.12
N ASN A 458 -23.77 5.40 -74.35
CA ASN A 458 -25.10 5.10 -74.88
C ASN A 458 -25.76 6.31 -75.54
N ASN A 459 -25.64 7.50 -74.96
CA ASN A 459 -26.16 8.73 -75.53
C ASN A 459 -25.43 9.13 -76.81
N LEU A 460 -24.09 8.96 -76.87
CA LEU A 460 -23.31 9.20 -78.09
C LEU A 460 -23.79 8.28 -79.21
N ASN A 461 -23.96 6.99 -78.93
CA ASN A 461 -24.47 6.01 -79.90
C ASN A 461 -25.88 6.38 -80.38
N ALA A 462 -26.77 6.79 -79.47
CA ALA A 462 -28.12 7.22 -79.83
C ALA A 462 -28.12 8.48 -80.71
N LEU A 463 -27.27 9.47 -80.39
CA LEU A 463 -27.11 10.69 -81.19
C LEU A 463 -26.57 10.41 -82.59
N ASN A 464 -25.56 9.55 -82.71
CA ASN A 464 -25.03 9.11 -84.01
C ASN A 464 -26.13 8.46 -84.86
N ASN A 465 -26.92 7.56 -84.26
CA ASN A 465 -28.03 6.92 -84.97
C ASN A 465 -29.11 7.93 -85.43
N VAL A 466 -29.42 8.94 -84.62
CA VAL A 466 -30.39 9.99 -84.99
C VAL A 466 -29.84 10.85 -86.13
N GLU A 467 -28.57 11.23 -86.06
CA GLU A 467 -27.89 12.01 -87.11
C GLU A 467 -27.88 11.26 -88.45
N THR A 468 -27.48 9.98 -88.43
CA THR A 468 -27.40 9.18 -89.66
C THR A 468 -28.78 9.00 -90.28
N HIS A 469 -29.80 8.76 -89.45
CA HIS A 469 -31.18 8.63 -89.92
C HIS A 469 -31.75 9.93 -90.50
N LEU A 470 -31.47 11.08 -89.87
CA LEU A 470 -31.86 12.39 -90.40
C LEU A 470 -31.16 12.70 -91.72
N GLN A 471 -29.89 12.32 -91.85
CA GLN A 471 -29.13 12.46 -93.09
C GLN A 471 -29.77 11.62 -94.21
N ASP A 472 -30.11 10.37 -93.95
CA ASP A 472 -30.77 9.49 -94.93
C ASP A 472 -32.10 10.06 -95.40
N ILE A 473 -32.91 10.61 -94.48
CA ILE A 473 -34.18 11.27 -94.79
C ILE A 473 -33.95 12.48 -95.71
N ILE A 474 -32.95 13.33 -95.41
CA ILE A 474 -32.64 14.49 -96.26
C ILE A 474 -32.20 14.04 -97.66
N ILE A 475 -31.35 13.02 -97.76
CA ILE A 475 -30.92 12.45 -99.06
C ILE A 475 -32.12 11.95 -99.86
N GLN A 476 -33.07 11.27 -99.21
CA GLN A 476 -34.31 10.82 -99.87
C GLN A 476 -35.18 12.00 -100.34
N ILE A 477 -35.34 13.04 -99.53
CA ILE A 477 -36.08 14.25 -99.90
C ILE A 477 -35.44 14.92 -101.11
N GLU A 478 -34.11 15.05 -101.14
CA GLU A 478 -33.37 15.63 -102.27
C GLU A 478 -33.51 14.80 -103.54
N ALA A 479 -33.41 13.48 -103.43
CA ALA A 479 -33.63 12.58 -104.56
C ALA A 479 -35.05 12.72 -105.13
N ASN A 480 -36.05 12.80 -104.25
CA ASN A 480 -37.44 13.02 -104.62
C ASN A 480 -37.66 14.40 -105.27
N LEU A 481 -37.07 15.46 -104.71
CA LEU A 481 -37.12 16.81 -105.25
C LEU A 481 -36.46 16.91 -106.63
N ASN A 482 -35.30 16.29 -106.82
CA ASN A 482 -34.61 16.25 -108.11
C ASN A 482 -35.43 15.51 -109.16
N THR A 483 -36.09 14.42 -108.77
CA THR A 483 -36.99 13.66 -109.63
C THR A 483 -38.21 14.49 -110.01
N GLU A 484 -38.82 15.19 -109.04
CA GLU A 484 -39.96 16.08 -109.28
C GLU A 484 -39.58 17.29 -110.15
N TYR A 485 -38.44 17.91 -109.90
CA TYR A 485 -37.91 19.00 -110.72
C TYR A 485 -37.70 18.55 -112.17
N LYS A 486 -37.11 17.36 -112.37
CA LYS A 486 -36.92 16.77 -113.69
C LYS A 486 -38.26 16.47 -114.38
N ASN A 487 -39.24 15.92 -113.65
CA ASN A 487 -40.58 15.66 -114.17
C ASN A 487 -41.32 16.96 -114.55
N ASN A 488 -41.25 18.00 -113.71
CA ASN A 488 -41.84 19.31 -113.97
C ASN A 488 -41.17 20.01 -115.17
N PHE A 489 -39.84 19.94 -115.26
CA PHE A 489 -39.10 20.45 -116.41
C PHE A 489 -39.51 19.74 -117.71
N GLU A 490 -39.63 18.41 -117.69
CA GLU A 490 -40.15 17.64 -118.84
C GLU A 490 -41.62 17.95 -119.16
N PHE A 491 -42.46 18.16 -118.15
CA PHE A 491 -43.88 18.53 -118.32
C PHE A 491 -44.04 19.92 -118.95
N GLN A 492 -43.30 20.93 -118.46
CA GLN A 492 -43.29 22.29 -119.04
C GLN A 492 -42.76 22.29 -120.48
N LYS A 493 -41.80 21.42 -120.80
CA LYS A 493 -41.31 21.23 -122.17
C LYS A 493 -42.39 20.68 -123.11
N LYS A 494 -43.31 19.84 -122.61
CA LYS A 494 -44.43 19.24 -123.36
C LYS A 494 -45.67 20.16 -123.44
N PHE A 495 -45.92 21.00 -122.43
CA PHE A 495 -47.13 21.83 -122.34
C PHE A 495 -46.80 23.32 -122.07
N ILE A 496 -46.43 24.05 -123.12
CA ILE A 496 -45.97 25.46 -123.04
C ILE A 496 -47.07 26.43 -122.54
N ASN A 497 -48.36 26.08 -122.69
CA ASN A 497 -49.50 26.93 -122.33
C ASN A 497 -50.07 26.67 -120.92
N VAL A 498 -49.39 25.87 -120.09
CA VAL A 498 -49.85 25.49 -118.74
C VAL A 498 -48.82 25.94 -117.72
N GLY A 499 -49.21 26.88 -116.86
CA GLY A 499 -48.38 27.37 -115.76
C GLY A 499 -48.70 26.66 -114.45
N ILE A 500 -47.70 26.56 -113.57
CA ILE A 500 -47.92 26.17 -112.17
C ILE A 500 -48.51 27.40 -111.45
N ASN A 501 -49.60 27.23 -110.68
CA ASN A 501 -50.17 28.33 -109.89
C ASN A 501 -49.10 28.89 -108.94
N GLN A 502 -49.06 30.22 -108.81
CA GLN A 502 -48.18 30.95 -107.91
C GLN A 502 -48.22 30.40 -106.46
N GLU A 503 -49.38 29.94 -105.98
CA GLU A 503 -49.50 29.30 -104.66
C GLU A 503 -48.69 28.00 -104.55
N SER A 504 -48.63 27.20 -105.61
CA SER A 504 -47.84 25.97 -105.64
C SER A 504 -46.34 26.26 -105.73
N ILE A 505 -45.94 27.29 -106.48
CA ILE A 505 -44.54 27.79 -106.52
C ILE A 505 -44.12 28.34 -105.15
N ASN A 506 -44.98 29.12 -104.50
CA ASN A 506 -44.73 29.65 -103.15
C ASN A 506 -44.64 28.52 -102.12
N SER A 507 -45.50 27.50 -102.21
CA SER A 507 -45.45 26.30 -101.37
C SER A 507 -44.16 25.49 -101.57
N TYR A 508 -43.69 25.35 -102.80
CA TYR A 508 -42.43 24.69 -103.14
C TYR A 508 -41.20 25.48 -102.65
N ASN A 509 -41.20 26.80 -102.83
CA ASN A 509 -40.12 27.66 -102.32
C ASN A 509 -40.08 27.66 -100.79
N SER A 510 -41.24 27.66 -100.12
CA SER A 510 -41.34 27.45 -98.68
C SER A 510 -40.79 26.09 -98.27
N PHE A 511 -41.11 25.01 -99.00
CA PHE A 511 -40.57 23.68 -98.74
C PHE A 511 -39.04 23.64 -98.89
N LEU A 512 -38.48 24.21 -99.95
CA LEU A 512 -37.03 24.32 -100.14
C LEU A 512 -36.35 25.12 -99.02
N GLN A 513 -36.99 26.19 -98.54
CA GLN A 513 -36.51 26.96 -97.40
C GLN A 513 -36.52 26.10 -96.13
N HIS A 514 -37.56 25.30 -95.89
CA HIS A 514 -37.60 24.35 -94.78
C HIS A 514 -36.52 23.26 -94.87
N VAL A 515 -36.30 22.67 -96.06
CA VAL A 515 -35.22 21.70 -96.29
C VAL A 515 -33.85 22.33 -96.04
N THR A 516 -33.65 23.58 -96.48
CA THR A 516 -32.41 24.32 -96.22
C THR A 516 -32.21 24.57 -94.72
N ASN A 517 -33.27 24.94 -94.00
CA ASN A 517 -33.23 25.10 -92.55
C ASN A 517 -32.95 23.75 -91.84
N PHE A 518 -33.49 22.64 -92.33
CA PHE A 518 -33.21 21.30 -91.78
C PHE A 518 -31.76 20.88 -91.99
N LYS A 519 -31.18 21.15 -93.17
CA LYS A 519 -29.75 20.91 -93.43
C LYS A 519 -28.86 21.70 -92.48
N ASN A 520 -29.16 22.99 -92.28
CA ASN A 520 -28.41 23.82 -91.34
C ASN A 520 -28.51 23.26 -89.90
N SER A 521 -29.70 22.83 -89.48
CA SER A 521 -29.92 22.18 -88.18
C SER A 521 -29.18 20.84 -88.05
N LEU A 522 -29.11 20.03 -89.11
CA LEU A 522 -28.38 18.76 -89.13
C LEU A 522 -26.86 18.98 -89.08
N GLU A 523 -26.35 19.98 -89.81
CA GLU A 523 -24.93 20.34 -89.75
C GLU A 523 -24.54 20.83 -88.34
N GLN A 524 -25.43 21.59 -87.69
CA GLN A 524 -25.25 22.00 -86.30
C GLN A 524 -25.28 20.80 -85.34
N LEU A 525 -26.16 19.82 -85.57
CA LEU A 525 -26.19 18.57 -84.81
C LEU A 525 -24.89 17.79 -84.97
N ARG A 526 -24.37 17.64 -86.19
CA ARG A 526 -23.07 16.98 -86.47
C ARG A 526 -21.93 17.62 -85.69
N LYS A 527 -21.81 18.95 -85.75
CA LYS A 527 -20.79 19.70 -84.98
C LYS A 527 -20.91 19.46 -83.48
N ASN A 528 -22.13 19.38 -82.95
CA ASN A 528 -22.36 19.10 -81.53
C ASN A 528 -21.99 17.67 -81.15
N ILE A 529 -22.22 16.69 -82.03
CA ILE A 529 -21.84 15.28 -81.84
C ILE A 529 -20.32 15.12 -81.85
N ASP A 530 -19.62 15.73 -82.82
CA ASP A 530 -18.16 15.69 -82.89
C ASP A 530 -17.52 16.34 -81.65
N THR A 531 -18.08 17.47 -81.20
CA THR A 531 -17.66 18.13 -79.95
C THR A 531 -17.85 17.20 -78.74
N PHE A 532 -18.96 16.45 -78.69
CA PHE A 532 -19.23 15.50 -77.62
C PHE A 532 -18.28 14.29 -77.67
N LYS A 533 -17.91 13.82 -78.86
CA LYS A 533 -16.94 12.73 -79.04
C LYS A 533 -15.54 13.13 -78.56
N ILE A 534 -15.04 14.28 -79.01
CA ILE A 534 -13.73 14.84 -78.57
C ILE A 534 -13.71 15.03 -77.06
N PHE A 535 -14.84 15.47 -76.48
CA PHE A 535 -14.97 15.61 -75.04
C PHE A 535 -14.83 14.27 -74.29
N LEU A 536 -15.43 13.19 -74.79
CA LEU A 536 -15.31 11.86 -74.19
C LEU A 536 -13.89 11.31 -74.28
N GLU A 537 -13.22 11.49 -75.42
CA GLU A 537 -11.82 11.09 -75.64
C GLU A 537 -10.88 11.85 -74.69
N ASN A 538 -11.05 13.16 -74.54
CA ASN A 538 -10.24 14.00 -73.65
C ASN A 538 -10.43 13.70 -72.15
N ASN A 539 -11.48 12.98 -71.76
CA ASN A 539 -11.79 12.66 -70.36
C ASN A 539 -11.74 11.14 -70.05
N HIS A 540 -11.18 10.34 -70.96
CA HIS A 540 -11.16 8.88 -70.85
C HIS A 540 -10.50 8.37 -69.55
N GLU A 541 -9.36 8.95 -69.15
CA GLU A 541 -8.65 8.56 -67.91
C GLU A 541 -9.49 8.82 -66.65
N ASN A 542 -10.27 9.91 -66.63
CA ASN A 542 -11.17 10.23 -65.52
C ASN A 542 -12.34 9.24 -65.44
N PHE A 543 -12.85 8.76 -66.57
CA PHE A 543 -13.88 7.71 -66.60
C PHE A 543 -13.36 6.37 -66.08
N GLN A 544 -12.11 6.02 -66.39
CA GLN A 544 -11.48 4.80 -65.87
C GLN A 544 -11.39 4.80 -64.34
N ILE A 545 -11.07 5.94 -63.71
CA ILE A 545 -11.04 6.08 -62.24
C ILE A 545 -12.43 5.85 -61.63
N CYS A 546 -13.50 6.34 -62.30
CA CYS A 546 -14.88 6.16 -61.86
C CYS A 546 -15.41 4.72 -62.00
N GLU A 547 -14.79 3.90 -62.85
CA GLU A 547 -15.16 2.49 -63.09
C GLU A 547 -14.36 1.50 -62.24
N MET A 548 -13.35 1.97 -61.49
CA MET A 548 -12.54 1.11 -60.62
C MET A 548 -13.40 0.44 -59.53
N GLU A 549 -13.11 -0.84 -59.25
CA GLU A 549 -13.63 -1.48 -58.05
C GLU A 549 -13.07 -0.80 -56.79
N ILE A 550 -13.84 -0.77 -55.70
CA ILE A 550 -13.46 -0.10 -54.42
C ILE A 550 -12.06 -0.50 -53.94
N SER A 551 -11.71 -1.76 -54.12
CA SER A 551 -10.42 -2.34 -53.76
C SER A 551 -9.26 -1.73 -54.58
N VAL A 552 -9.46 -1.57 -55.90
CA VAL A 552 -8.47 -0.98 -56.81
C VAL A 552 -8.38 0.53 -56.59
N PHE A 553 -9.51 1.19 -56.37
CA PHE A 553 -9.58 2.61 -56.01
C PHE A 553 -8.80 2.91 -54.72
N TYR A 554 -8.96 2.07 -53.69
CA TYR A 554 -8.17 2.17 -52.46
C TYR A 554 -6.67 2.11 -52.73
N LYS A 555 -6.22 1.12 -53.51
CA LYS A 555 -4.81 0.96 -53.84
C LYS A 555 -4.28 2.19 -54.61
N TYR A 556 -5.02 2.63 -55.61
CA TYR A 556 -4.69 3.81 -56.41
C TYR A 556 -4.53 5.09 -55.57
N ILE A 557 -5.42 5.32 -54.60
CA ILE A 557 -5.32 6.47 -53.70
C ILE A 557 -4.11 6.34 -52.76
N ILE A 558 -3.87 5.17 -52.18
CA ILE A 558 -2.72 4.94 -51.28
C ILE A 558 -1.38 5.09 -52.00
N ASP A 559 -1.26 4.55 -53.21
CA ASP A 559 -0.03 4.66 -54.02
C ASP A 559 0.26 6.13 -54.37
N ASN A 560 -0.76 6.92 -54.74
CA ASN A 560 -0.61 8.37 -54.98
C ASN A 560 -0.26 9.15 -53.71
N LEU A 561 -0.86 8.82 -52.56
CA LEU A 561 -0.56 9.46 -51.28
C LEU A 561 0.87 9.17 -50.80
N ASN A 562 1.37 7.95 -51.02
CA ASN A 562 2.75 7.56 -50.70
C ASN A 562 3.80 8.30 -51.54
N LEU A 563 3.48 8.67 -52.80
CA LEU A 563 4.38 9.48 -53.64
C LEU A 563 4.51 10.94 -53.16
N CYS A 564 3.58 11.39 -52.32
CA CYS A 564 3.52 12.77 -51.82
C CYS A 564 4.12 12.93 -50.41
N THR A 565 4.69 11.88 -49.81
CA THR A 565 5.20 11.91 -48.43
C THR A 565 6.72 11.96 -48.34
N ASN A 566 7.26 12.90 -47.55
CA ASN A 566 8.70 13.07 -47.26
C ASN A 566 9.09 12.52 -45.87
N VAL A 567 8.36 11.56 -45.31
CA VAL A 567 8.62 11.06 -43.95
C VAL A 567 9.70 9.98 -43.98
N ASN A 568 10.83 10.24 -43.31
CA ASN A 568 11.93 9.29 -43.18
C ASN A 568 11.64 8.31 -42.02
N ILE A 569 11.35 7.03 -42.34
CA ILE A 569 10.99 6.00 -41.36
C ILE A 569 12.19 5.54 -40.52
N GLU A 570 13.39 5.59 -41.09
CA GLU A 570 14.58 4.93 -40.54
C GLU A 570 15.03 5.49 -39.18
N SER A 571 14.65 6.73 -38.83
CA SER A 571 15.01 7.34 -37.55
C SER A 571 14.15 6.90 -36.35
N LEU A 572 12.97 6.30 -36.58
CA LEU A 572 12.00 5.96 -35.51
C LEU A 572 12.11 4.52 -35.01
N ASP A 573 12.69 3.63 -35.82
CA ASP A 573 12.70 2.20 -35.55
C ASP A 573 13.56 1.83 -34.36
N SER A 574 14.72 2.47 -34.20
CA SER A 574 15.60 2.25 -33.05
C SER A 574 14.95 2.64 -31.73
N ILE A 575 14.21 3.75 -31.68
CA ILE A 575 13.53 4.26 -30.47
C ILE A 575 12.30 3.40 -30.14
N TYR A 576 11.52 3.03 -31.17
CA TYR A 576 10.40 2.10 -31.00
C TYR A 576 10.87 0.75 -30.46
N LEU A 577 11.91 0.15 -31.06
CA LEU A 577 12.48 -1.12 -30.62
C LEU A 577 13.04 -1.02 -29.19
N TYR A 578 13.64 0.11 -28.82
CA TYR A 578 14.10 0.36 -27.46
C TYR A 578 12.96 0.28 -26.44
N TYR A 579 11.87 1.05 -26.61
CA TYR A 579 10.73 1.00 -25.68
C TYR A 579 9.98 -0.33 -25.74
N GLN A 580 9.91 -0.96 -26.91
CA GLN A 580 9.33 -2.27 -27.07
C GLN A 580 10.11 -3.32 -26.29
N SER A 581 11.45 -3.30 -26.37
CA SER A 581 12.33 -4.24 -25.65
C SER A 581 12.15 -4.12 -24.14
N ILE A 582 12.21 -2.91 -23.58
CA ILE A 582 12.03 -2.63 -22.14
C ILE A 582 10.68 -3.11 -21.64
N LEU A 583 9.62 -2.92 -22.43
CA LEU A 583 8.27 -3.32 -22.03
C LEU A 583 7.97 -4.79 -22.32
N SER A 584 8.85 -5.52 -23.01
CA SER A 584 8.65 -6.93 -23.42
C SER A 584 9.37 -7.97 -22.57
N GLU A 585 10.15 -7.55 -21.56
CA GLU A 585 10.87 -8.45 -20.67
C GLU A 585 9.91 -9.21 -19.73
N GLU A 586 9.42 -10.36 -20.19
CA GLU A 586 8.89 -11.44 -19.35
C GLU A 586 9.86 -12.62 -19.20
N ASN A 587 11.06 -12.57 -19.79
CA ASN A 587 12.04 -13.66 -19.70
C ASN A 587 13.46 -13.15 -19.42
N GLU A 588 13.84 -13.01 -18.16
CA GLU A 588 15.23 -13.27 -17.68
C GLU A 588 15.28 -13.28 -16.14
N GLN A 589 14.77 -14.36 -15.55
CA GLN A 589 15.48 -15.01 -14.45
C GLN A 589 16.50 -15.93 -15.10
N ASN A 590 17.68 -15.42 -15.46
CA ASN A 590 18.90 -16.21 -15.63
C ASN A 590 20.11 -15.29 -15.60
N GLU A 591 21.21 -15.86 -15.13
CA GLU A 591 22.42 -15.20 -14.63
C GLU A 591 23.10 -14.26 -15.64
N PHE A 592 23.70 -13.18 -15.11
CA PHE A 592 24.77 -12.43 -15.76
C PHE A 592 25.82 -13.36 -16.37
N PRO A 593 26.40 -12.97 -17.52
CA PRO A 593 27.85 -12.79 -17.50
C PRO A 593 28.28 -11.43 -18.04
N LYS A 594 29.37 -10.97 -17.42
CA LYS A 594 30.11 -9.74 -17.74
C LYS A 594 30.67 -9.77 -19.17
N LYS A 595 30.81 -8.56 -19.72
CA LYS A 595 31.56 -8.20 -20.94
C LYS A 595 32.92 -8.89 -21.01
N GLU A 596 33.28 -9.37 -22.21
CA GLU A 596 34.62 -9.21 -22.77
C GLU A 596 34.57 -9.25 -24.30
N SER A 597 35.36 -8.37 -24.90
CA SER A 597 35.56 -8.11 -26.32
C SER A 597 36.60 -9.06 -26.93
N GLU A 598 36.40 -9.53 -28.17
CA GLU A 598 37.30 -9.38 -29.33
C GLU A 598 37.01 -10.39 -30.46
N LYS A 599 37.43 -10.00 -31.68
CA LYS A 599 37.16 -10.53 -33.03
C LYS A 599 37.61 -11.99 -33.27
N LYS A 600 36.89 -12.75 -34.11
CA LYS A 600 37.19 -13.04 -35.55
C LYS A 600 36.39 -14.24 -36.12
N GLU A 601 35.86 -14.01 -37.33
CA GLU A 601 35.74 -14.86 -38.53
C GLU A 601 35.36 -16.37 -38.50
N SER A 602 34.42 -16.65 -39.42
CA SER A 602 34.33 -17.79 -40.37
C SER A 602 33.45 -19.02 -40.08
N GLU A 603 32.43 -19.12 -40.95
CA GLU A 603 31.96 -20.30 -41.70
C GLU A 603 31.01 -21.36 -41.10
N GLN A 604 29.80 -21.33 -41.67
CA GLN A 604 29.05 -22.43 -42.32
C GLN A 604 28.48 -23.62 -41.52
N ASN A 605 27.15 -23.71 -41.69
CA ASN A 605 26.34 -24.89 -42.03
C ASN A 605 25.51 -25.63 -40.95
N GLU A 606 24.22 -25.74 -41.31
CA GLU A 606 23.29 -26.87 -41.16
C GLU A 606 22.63 -27.17 -39.79
N PHE A 607 21.35 -26.76 -39.71
CA PHE A 607 20.25 -27.54 -39.10
C PHE A 607 20.11 -28.91 -39.81
N PRO A 608 19.50 -29.99 -39.21
CA PRO A 608 18.16 -29.89 -38.60
C PRO A 608 17.70 -30.95 -37.55
N LYS A 609 16.51 -30.66 -36.96
CA LYS A 609 15.45 -31.61 -36.48
C LYS A 609 15.76 -32.46 -35.21
N LYS A 610 14.84 -32.89 -34.36
CA LYS A 610 13.39 -32.74 -34.05
C LYS A 610 13.13 -33.63 -32.79
N GLU A 611 11.97 -33.47 -32.15
CA GLU A 611 11.29 -34.47 -31.27
C GLU A 611 11.89 -34.66 -29.85
N SER A 612 11.17 -34.91 -28.77
CA SER A 612 9.74 -34.93 -28.41
C SER A 612 9.64 -35.32 -26.92
N GLU A 613 8.64 -34.79 -26.22
CA GLU A 613 7.84 -35.46 -25.16
C GLU A 613 8.40 -35.78 -23.75
N GLN A 614 7.67 -35.21 -22.78
CA GLN A 614 7.03 -35.83 -21.59
C GLN A 614 7.77 -36.03 -20.25
N ASN A 615 7.18 -35.35 -19.25
CA ASN A 615 6.82 -35.77 -17.88
C ASN A 615 7.92 -36.25 -16.91
N GLU A 616 8.05 -35.58 -15.75
CA GLU A 616 7.46 -36.06 -14.48
C GLU A 616 7.75 -35.12 -13.30
N LEU A 617 6.71 -34.90 -12.50
CA LEU A 617 6.75 -34.31 -11.16
C LEU A 617 7.34 -35.31 -10.16
N VAL A 618 8.35 -34.92 -9.38
CA VAL A 618 8.63 -35.53 -8.07
C VAL A 618 9.05 -34.46 -7.06
N TYR A 619 8.18 -34.27 -6.06
CA TYR A 619 8.49 -33.62 -4.79
C TYR A 619 9.63 -34.34 -4.06
N SER A 620 10.60 -33.59 -3.52
CA SER A 620 11.15 -33.94 -2.20
C SER A 620 11.67 -32.72 -1.47
N SER A 621 11.18 -32.61 -0.24
CA SER A 621 11.46 -31.63 0.78
C SER A 621 12.75 -31.97 1.54
N SER A 622 13.52 -30.96 1.96
CA SER A 622 14.31 -31.02 3.20
C SER A 622 14.82 -29.64 3.63
N ASN A 623 14.05 -29.04 4.54
CA ASN A 623 14.43 -28.35 5.76
C ASN A 623 15.84 -27.75 5.97
N ASN A 624 15.76 -26.47 6.37
CA ASN A 624 16.45 -25.80 7.49
C ASN A 624 17.89 -25.28 7.31
N THR A 625 17.99 -23.96 7.26
CA THR A 625 18.69 -23.21 8.33
C THR A 625 18.14 -21.79 8.43
N GLU A 626 17.43 -21.54 9.53
CA GLU A 626 17.07 -20.19 9.99
C GLU A 626 18.33 -19.43 10.39
N LYS A 627 18.54 -18.24 9.81
CA LYS A 627 19.20 -17.12 10.47
C LYS A 627 18.54 -15.82 10.02
N TYR A 628 17.73 -15.28 10.93
CA TYR A 628 17.47 -13.85 11.15
C TYR A 628 17.66 -12.91 9.97
N ASN A 629 16.55 -12.55 9.32
CA ASN A 629 16.32 -11.21 8.78
C ASN A 629 14.82 -10.93 8.83
N ILE A 630 14.35 -10.35 9.93
CA ILE A 630 13.04 -9.68 9.97
C ILE A 630 13.26 -8.29 9.39
N GLU A 631 13.38 -8.21 8.07
CA GLU A 631 13.02 -6.99 7.35
C GLU A 631 11.51 -7.02 7.11
N LYS A 632 10.84 -5.96 7.54
CA LYS A 632 9.45 -5.66 7.18
C LYS A 632 9.32 -5.50 5.66
N LYS A 633 9.19 -6.60 4.92
CA LYS A 633 8.74 -6.64 3.53
C LYS A 633 7.33 -7.22 3.49
N SER A 634 6.31 -6.39 3.66
CA SER A 634 4.92 -6.81 3.37
C SER A 634 3.95 -5.70 2.96
N GLN A 635 4.43 -4.51 2.57
CA GLN A 635 3.57 -3.46 1.98
C GLN A 635 4.06 -2.90 0.63
N TYR A 636 5.21 -3.34 0.12
CA TYR A 636 5.91 -2.65 -0.98
C TYR A 636 5.83 -3.34 -2.36
N ASN A 637 5.04 -4.41 -2.52
CA ASN A 637 4.90 -5.12 -3.79
C ASN A 637 3.88 -4.49 -4.78
N ASN A 638 3.33 -3.30 -4.48
CA ASN A 638 2.23 -2.70 -5.26
C ASN A 638 2.62 -1.45 -6.08
N LEU A 639 3.90 -1.07 -6.12
CA LEU A 639 4.35 0.06 -6.95
C LEU A 639 4.53 -0.42 -8.40
N PRO A 640 3.88 0.24 -9.39
CA PRO A 640 4.02 -0.17 -10.78
C PRO A 640 5.47 -0.04 -11.24
N SER A 641 5.89 -0.99 -12.05
CA SER A 641 7.23 -1.11 -12.62
C SER A 641 7.17 -1.03 -14.14
N LEU A 642 8.31 -0.80 -14.79
CA LEU A 642 8.42 -0.83 -16.26
C LEU A 642 8.35 -2.30 -16.73
N VAL A 643 7.18 -2.93 -16.58
CA VAL A 643 6.92 -4.33 -16.93
C VAL A 643 5.64 -4.39 -17.76
N TYR A 644 5.57 -5.37 -18.66
CA TYR A 644 4.47 -5.54 -19.61
C TYR A 644 3.09 -5.60 -18.95
N SER A 645 2.95 -6.33 -17.83
CA SER A 645 1.69 -6.49 -17.10
C SER A 645 1.13 -5.19 -16.55
N ASP A 646 2.01 -4.35 -15.99
CA ASP A 646 1.66 -3.04 -15.43
C ASP A 646 1.33 -2.05 -16.54
N PHE A 647 2.05 -2.12 -17.66
CA PHE A 647 1.75 -1.33 -18.86
C PHE A 647 0.37 -1.66 -19.41
N GLN A 648 0.03 -2.94 -19.59
CA GLN A 648 -1.28 -3.37 -20.07
C GLN A 648 -2.43 -2.98 -19.14
N SER A 649 -2.20 -3.05 -17.84
CA SER A 649 -3.17 -2.61 -16.84
C SER A 649 -3.37 -1.09 -16.90
N PHE A 650 -2.27 -0.33 -17.02
CA PHE A 650 -2.30 1.12 -17.20
C PHE A 650 -3.07 1.54 -18.46
N LEU A 651 -2.87 0.85 -19.58
CA LEU A 651 -3.61 1.10 -20.82
C LEU A 651 -5.12 0.93 -20.62
N LYS A 652 -5.55 -0.15 -19.97
CA LYS A 652 -6.96 -0.43 -19.66
C LYS A 652 -7.56 0.62 -18.72
N GLU A 653 -6.86 0.96 -17.65
CA GLU A 653 -7.33 1.94 -16.65
C GLU A 653 -7.50 3.34 -17.24
N ASN A 654 -6.65 3.73 -18.19
CA ASN A 654 -6.69 5.05 -18.81
C ASN A 654 -7.46 5.07 -20.14
N ASN A 655 -8.14 3.97 -20.51
CA ASN A 655 -8.84 3.81 -21.80
C ASN A 655 -7.95 4.14 -23.02
N ILE A 656 -6.66 3.80 -22.96
CA ILE A 656 -5.70 4.03 -24.04
C ILE A 656 -5.64 2.77 -24.91
N ILE A 657 -6.00 2.91 -26.18
CA ILE A 657 -5.95 1.81 -27.15
C ILE A 657 -4.69 1.99 -28.00
N ILE A 658 -3.65 1.21 -27.70
CA ILE A 658 -2.52 1.05 -28.64
C ILE A 658 -2.86 -0.14 -29.53
N ASN A 659 -2.98 0.08 -30.83
CA ASN A 659 -3.24 -0.98 -31.81
C ASN A 659 -1.99 -1.86 -32.03
N ILE A 660 -1.55 -2.59 -31.00
CA ILE A 660 -0.69 -3.74 -31.18
C ILE A 660 -1.58 -4.80 -31.82
N ASN A 661 -1.50 -4.93 -33.14
CA ASN A 661 -2.34 -5.80 -33.96
C ASN A 661 -2.65 -7.15 -33.28
N LYS A 662 -3.92 -7.34 -32.91
CA LYS A 662 -4.62 -8.65 -32.93
C LYS A 662 -6.15 -8.53 -32.84
N ASN A 663 -6.73 -7.51 -32.20
CA ASN A 663 -8.18 -7.47 -31.91
C ASN A 663 -8.89 -6.11 -32.12
N LEU A 664 -8.46 -5.27 -33.08
CA LEU A 664 -9.49 -4.45 -33.74
C LEU A 664 -10.21 -5.39 -34.68
N ASP A 665 -11.53 -5.48 -34.59
CA ASP A 665 -12.34 -6.25 -35.52
C ASP A 665 -11.83 -5.97 -36.95
N LYS A 666 -11.12 -6.95 -37.52
CA LYS A 666 -10.74 -6.97 -38.94
C LYS A 666 -11.97 -6.78 -39.85
N ASN A 667 -13.16 -6.87 -39.27
CA ASN A 667 -14.47 -6.71 -39.89
C ASN A 667 -14.96 -5.25 -39.99
N ASN A 668 -14.36 -4.27 -39.31
CA ASN A 668 -14.92 -2.90 -39.25
C ASN A 668 -14.17 -1.82 -40.06
N LEU A 669 -12.94 -2.08 -40.53
CA LEU A 669 -12.19 -1.16 -41.40
C LEU A 669 -12.02 -1.78 -42.79
N PHE A 670 -12.68 -1.18 -43.79
CA PHE A 670 -12.67 -1.63 -45.18
C PHE A 670 -11.24 -1.57 -45.77
N HIS A 671 -10.71 -2.69 -46.28
CA HIS A 671 -9.37 -2.80 -46.88
C HIS A 671 -8.19 -2.33 -46.01
N TYR A 672 -8.22 -2.62 -44.70
CA TYR A 672 -7.12 -2.31 -43.76
C TYR A 672 -5.73 -2.76 -44.26
N ASP A 673 -5.60 -3.94 -44.86
CA ASP A 673 -4.33 -4.45 -45.38
C ASP A 673 -3.69 -3.51 -46.43
N LYS A 674 -4.51 -2.73 -47.15
CA LYS A 674 -4.03 -1.73 -48.12
C LYS A 674 -3.66 -0.40 -47.47
N LEU A 675 -4.43 0.02 -46.46
CA LEU A 675 -4.12 1.19 -45.63
C LEU A 675 -2.83 1.00 -44.83
N ASN A 676 -2.54 -0.22 -44.40
CA ASN A 676 -1.32 -0.56 -43.67
C ASN A 676 -0.06 -0.27 -44.50
N ASN A 677 -0.14 -0.33 -45.83
CA ASN A 677 0.98 0.02 -46.71
C ASN A 677 1.26 1.54 -46.80
N TYR A 678 0.50 2.39 -46.09
CA TYR A 678 0.74 3.82 -46.04
C TYR A 678 1.81 4.18 -45.00
N ILE A 679 2.87 4.85 -45.44
CA ILE A 679 4.07 5.14 -44.63
C ILE A 679 3.78 5.88 -43.31
N ASN A 680 2.79 6.78 -43.31
CA ASN A 680 2.41 7.55 -42.13
C ASN A 680 1.67 6.70 -41.09
N VAL A 681 0.97 5.62 -41.48
CA VAL A 681 0.29 4.72 -40.53
C VAL A 681 1.30 3.97 -39.67
N HIS A 682 2.37 3.46 -40.30
CA HIS A 682 3.46 2.82 -39.56
C HIS A 682 4.19 3.79 -38.64
N SER A 683 4.41 5.02 -39.10
CA SER A 683 5.06 6.08 -38.32
C SER A 683 4.19 6.53 -37.14
N GLU A 684 2.88 6.70 -37.34
CA GLU A 684 1.89 7.02 -36.31
C GLU A 684 1.87 5.94 -35.23
N TYR A 685 1.79 4.67 -35.61
CA TYR A 685 1.79 3.56 -34.65
C TYR A 685 3.06 3.55 -33.79
N LYS A 686 4.24 3.67 -34.40
CA LYS A 686 5.53 3.65 -33.70
C LYS A 686 5.66 4.85 -32.76
N LEU A 687 5.34 6.06 -33.22
CA LEU A 687 5.39 7.28 -32.41
C LEU A 687 4.37 7.26 -31.28
N PHE A 688 3.15 6.79 -31.53
CA PHE A 688 2.13 6.67 -30.48
C PHE A 688 2.54 5.66 -29.41
N PHE A 689 3.11 4.51 -29.80
CA PHE A 689 3.65 3.54 -28.84
C PHE A 689 4.74 4.15 -27.97
N VAL A 690 5.70 4.90 -28.56
CA VAL A 690 6.75 5.61 -27.83
C VAL A 690 6.15 6.64 -26.86
N LEU A 691 5.19 7.44 -27.31
CA LEU A 691 4.50 8.43 -26.48
C LEU A 691 3.80 7.80 -25.28
N VAL A 692 3.05 6.72 -25.50
CA VAL A 692 2.34 6.03 -24.42
C VAL A 692 3.34 5.35 -23.47
N SER A 693 4.47 4.86 -23.96
CA SER A 693 5.54 4.28 -23.14
C SER A 693 6.19 5.34 -22.23
N ILE A 694 6.45 6.54 -22.76
CA ILE A 694 6.94 7.67 -21.97
C ILE A 694 5.87 8.14 -20.97
N TYR A 695 4.61 8.23 -21.41
CA TYR A 695 3.48 8.58 -20.54
C TYR A 695 3.32 7.58 -19.37
N PHE A 696 3.47 6.28 -19.63
CA PHE A 696 3.49 5.27 -18.59
C PHE A 696 4.68 5.43 -17.64
N SER A 697 5.89 5.68 -18.16
CA SER A 697 7.08 5.97 -17.35
C SER A 697 6.86 7.17 -16.41
N LEU A 698 6.28 8.26 -16.91
CA LEU A 698 5.94 9.45 -16.11
C LEU A 698 4.93 9.10 -15.00
N SER A 699 3.95 8.23 -15.27
CA SER A 699 3.00 7.76 -14.26
C SER A 699 3.67 6.98 -13.12
N ILE A 700 4.68 6.15 -13.44
CA ILE A 700 5.48 5.40 -12.46
C ILE A 700 6.30 6.38 -11.62
N GLN A 701 6.96 7.35 -12.27
CA GLN A 701 7.76 8.37 -11.61
C GLN A 701 6.92 9.21 -10.63
N LEU A 702 5.69 9.58 -10.98
CA LEU A 702 4.76 10.26 -10.05
C LEU A 702 4.35 9.39 -8.87
N LYS A 703 4.07 8.09 -9.09
CA LYS A 703 3.77 7.17 -7.98
C LYS A 703 4.97 7.01 -7.05
N LYS A 704 6.18 6.90 -7.58
CA LYS A 704 7.44 6.88 -6.79
C LYS A 704 7.64 8.21 -6.05
N PHE A 705 7.38 9.34 -6.69
CA PHE A 705 7.47 10.66 -6.06
C PHE A 705 6.51 10.78 -4.87
N SER A 706 5.24 10.44 -5.08
CA SER A 706 4.21 10.43 -4.03
C SER A 706 4.60 9.54 -2.85
N TYR A 707 5.17 8.36 -3.14
CA TYR A 707 5.68 7.45 -2.14
C TYR A 707 6.80 8.07 -1.30
N HIS A 708 7.83 8.64 -1.94
CA HIS A 708 8.93 9.29 -1.24
C HIS A 708 8.49 10.53 -0.46
N LEU A 709 7.50 11.27 -0.96
CA LEU A 709 6.90 12.41 -0.28
C LEU A 709 6.13 11.97 0.98
N HIS A 710 5.38 10.87 0.90
CA HIS A 710 4.70 10.28 2.06
C HIS A 710 5.70 9.77 3.10
N ASP A 711 6.76 9.08 2.68
CA ASP A 711 7.84 8.64 3.57
C ASP A 711 8.55 9.83 4.23
N LEU A 712 8.73 10.95 3.52
CA LEU A 712 9.27 12.18 4.08
C LEU A 712 8.36 12.79 5.15
N LYS A 713 7.05 12.83 4.91
CA LYS A 713 6.04 13.34 5.87
C LYS A 713 6.02 12.56 7.18
N HIS A 714 6.26 11.26 7.11
CA HIS A 714 6.29 10.36 8.26
C HIS A 714 7.70 9.98 8.71
N SER A 715 8.72 10.74 8.28
CA SER A 715 10.12 10.38 8.51
C SER A 715 10.62 10.66 9.93
N ILE A 716 9.89 11.42 10.75
CA ILE A 716 10.22 11.55 12.18
C ILE A 716 9.93 10.21 12.85
N LYS A 717 10.98 9.41 13.01
CA LYS A 717 10.90 8.13 13.70
C LYS A 717 10.74 8.36 15.21
N ASP A 718 9.85 7.57 15.82
CA ASP A 718 9.77 7.45 17.28
C ASP A 718 11.14 7.14 17.91
N GLU A 719 12.01 6.44 17.16
CA GLU A 719 13.37 6.09 17.56
C GLU A 719 14.29 7.30 17.72
N PHE A 720 14.25 8.27 16.79
CA PHE A 720 15.01 9.53 16.91
C PHE A 720 14.50 10.34 18.11
N LEU A 721 13.18 10.47 18.23
CA LEU A 721 12.55 11.20 19.33
C LEU A 721 12.87 10.59 20.70
N ASN A 722 12.85 9.26 20.81
CA ASN A 722 13.23 8.56 22.05
C ASN A 722 14.73 8.74 22.35
N SER A 723 15.58 8.69 21.33
CA SER A 723 17.03 8.88 21.48
C SER A 723 17.38 10.28 22.01
N ILE A 724 16.76 11.33 21.47
CA ILE A 724 17.00 12.71 21.95
C ILE A 724 16.36 13.00 23.31
N THR A 725 15.34 12.26 23.73
CA THR A 725 14.67 12.48 25.03
C THR A 725 15.37 11.83 26.20
N GLU A 726 16.09 10.73 25.98
CA GLU A 726 16.85 10.02 27.02
C GLU A 726 18.27 10.56 27.18
N GLU A 727 18.82 11.22 26.16
CA GLU A 727 20.18 11.77 26.16
C GLU A 727 20.27 13.13 26.88
N LYS A 728 21.30 13.26 27.72
CA LYS A 728 21.59 14.46 28.51
C LYS A 728 22.88 15.16 28.05
N ASP A 729 23.70 14.47 27.26
CA ASP A 729 24.94 14.98 26.71
C ASP A 729 24.68 15.77 25.41
N ASN A 730 25.15 17.01 25.39
CA ASN A 730 24.91 17.94 24.27
C ASN A 730 25.66 17.54 23.01
N ASP A 731 26.86 16.97 23.14
CA ASP A 731 27.67 16.61 21.98
C ASP A 731 27.03 15.42 21.24
N LYS A 732 26.49 14.47 22.01
CA LYS A 732 25.73 13.33 21.46
C LYS A 732 24.39 13.74 20.86
N LEU A 733 23.69 14.70 21.46
CA LEU A 733 22.45 15.25 20.90
C LEU A 733 22.69 15.90 19.53
N ASN A 734 23.81 16.62 19.37
CA ASN A 734 24.21 17.18 18.08
C ASN A 734 24.61 16.09 17.07
N GLU A 735 25.32 15.05 17.50
CA GLU A 735 25.67 13.90 16.64
C GLU A 735 24.40 13.19 16.11
N LEU A 736 23.38 13.02 16.95
CA LEU A 736 22.09 12.45 16.55
C LEU A 736 21.35 13.33 15.54
N LEU A 737 21.41 14.67 15.70
CA LEU A 737 20.84 15.60 14.73
C LEU A 737 21.56 15.51 13.37
N GLU A 738 22.88 15.46 13.36
CA GLU A 738 23.65 15.35 12.10
C GLU A 738 23.37 14.04 11.36
N LYS A 739 23.26 12.90 12.07
CA LYS A 739 22.87 11.62 11.44
C LYS A 739 21.48 11.66 10.79
N GLU A 740 20.52 12.34 11.44
CA GLU A 740 19.20 12.54 10.87
C GLU A 740 19.22 13.52 9.68
N ARG A 741 20.07 14.55 9.72
CA ARG A 741 20.29 15.45 8.57
C ARG A 741 20.90 14.74 7.38
N GLU A 742 21.88 13.86 7.59
CA GLU A 742 22.44 13.01 6.53
C GLU A 742 21.34 12.15 5.88
N THR A 743 20.48 11.55 6.72
CA THR A 743 19.33 10.77 6.24
C THR A 743 18.35 11.63 5.44
N LEU A 744 18.06 12.85 5.92
CA LEU A 744 17.20 13.81 5.24
C LEU A 744 17.80 14.28 3.91
N ALA A 745 19.12 14.50 3.85
CA ALA A 745 19.85 14.86 2.63
C ALA A 745 19.76 13.76 1.57
N ILE A 746 19.93 12.49 1.95
CA ILE A 746 19.75 11.35 1.03
C ILE A 746 18.31 11.30 0.49
N LYS A 747 17.30 11.57 1.33
CA LYS A 747 15.90 11.63 0.88
C LYS A 747 15.65 12.80 -0.06
N LYS A 748 16.27 13.95 0.20
CA LYS A 748 16.24 15.13 -0.68
C LYS A 748 16.83 14.81 -2.05
N GLU A 749 18.03 14.26 -2.11
CA GLU A 749 18.70 13.90 -3.38
C GLU A 749 17.83 12.97 -4.23
N LYS A 750 17.19 11.96 -3.62
CA LYS A 750 16.25 11.07 -4.32
C LYS A 750 15.05 11.81 -4.89
N LEU A 751 14.49 12.78 -4.17
CA LEU A 751 13.37 13.58 -4.67
C LEU A 751 13.83 14.50 -5.82
N GLU A 752 15.00 15.13 -5.73
CA GLU A 752 15.59 15.95 -6.79
C GLU A 752 15.88 15.13 -8.06
N GLU A 753 16.38 13.91 -7.90
CA GLU A 753 16.61 12.97 -9.00
C GLU A 753 15.29 12.61 -9.71
N ILE A 754 14.22 12.35 -8.96
CA ILE A 754 12.90 12.06 -9.55
C ILE A 754 12.35 13.29 -10.27
N VAL A 755 12.44 14.50 -9.72
CA VAL A 755 12.03 15.74 -10.43
C VAL A 755 12.80 15.87 -11.73
N SER A 756 14.13 15.77 -11.67
CA SER A 756 15.00 15.95 -12.84
C SER A 756 14.73 14.90 -13.92
N SER A 757 14.51 13.65 -13.52
CA SER A 757 14.14 12.57 -14.44
C SER A 757 12.77 12.82 -15.08
N PHE A 758 11.79 13.27 -14.28
CA PHE A 758 10.44 13.53 -14.75
C PHE A 758 10.42 14.68 -15.75
N GLU A 759 11.09 15.80 -15.46
CA GLU A 759 11.20 16.94 -16.38
C GLU A 759 11.88 16.55 -17.69
N ARG A 760 12.95 15.76 -17.62
CA ARG A 760 13.65 15.25 -18.82
C ARG A 760 12.72 14.39 -19.69
N ASP A 761 11.99 13.47 -19.09
CA ASP A 761 11.10 12.58 -19.84
C ASP A 761 9.82 13.30 -20.30
N LEU A 762 9.37 14.31 -19.56
CA LEU A 762 8.29 15.20 -19.96
C LEU A 762 8.66 16.03 -21.20
N ASN A 763 9.89 16.57 -21.25
CA ASN A 763 10.38 17.25 -22.45
C ASN A 763 10.44 16.31 -23.65
N LYS A 764 10.97 15.09 -23.48
CA LYS A 764 10.92 14.06 -24.53
C LYS A 764 9.48 13.78 -24.96
N PHE A 765 8.54 13.66 -24.02
CA PHE A 765 7.14 13.46 -24.35
C PHE A 765 6.63 14.59 -25.24
N TYR A 766 6.88 15.85 -24.89
CA TYR A 766 6.46 16.99 -25.71
C TYR A 766 7.14 17.03 -27.08
N ASP A 767 8.42 16.68 -27.18
CA ASP A 767 9.13 16.59 -28.46
C ASP A 767 8.48 15.54 -29.38
N TYR A 768 8.29 14.32 -28.89
CA TYR A 768 7.60 13.28 -29.66
C TYR A 768 6.13 13.60 -29.90
N PHE A 769 5.48 14.32 -29.00
CA PHE A 769 4.09 14.71 -29.14
C PHE A 769 3.93 15.79 -30.21
N HIS A 770 4.90 16.69 -30.32
CA HIS A 770 5.00 17.67 -31.40
C HIS A 770 5.26 16.97 -32.74
N GLU A 771 6.20 16.03 -32.81
CA GLU A 771 6.41 15.22 -34.03
C GLU A 771 5.16 14.41 -34.41
N TYR A 772 4.48 13.80 -33.44
CA TYR A 772 3.20 13.11 -33.65
C TYR A 772 2.12 14.08 -34.16
N SER A 773 2.07 15.31 -33.64
CA SER A 773 1.11 16.33 -34.10
C SER A 773 1.40 16.84 -35.51
N LYS A 774 2.65 16.73 -36.00
CA LYS A 774 2.95 16.98 -37.42
C LYS A 774 2.32 15.93 -38.34
N LEU A 775 2.05 14.72 -37.84
CA LEU A 775 1.24 13.74 -38.57
C LEU A 775 -0.21 14.20 -38.67
N ASP A 776 -0.75 14.90 -37.66
CA ASP A 776 -2.12 15.45 -37.64
C ASP A 776 -2.27 16.72 -38.53
N ASN A 777 -1.21 17.53 -38.63
CA ASN A 777 -1.10 18.67 -39.56
C ASN A 777 -0.74 18.19 -40.98
N PHE A 778 -1.66 17.46 -41.59
CA PHE A 778 -1.52 16.96 -42.94
C PHE A 778 -1.50 18.11 -43.99
N LYS A 779 -0.32 18.51 -44.49
CA LYS A 779 -0.19 19.08 -45.85
C LYS A 779 -0.82 18.15 -46.92
N THR A 780 -0.98 16.87 -46.60
CA THR A 780 -1.54 15.80 -47.42
C THR A 780 -3.08 15.71 -47.40
N ILE A 781 -3.79 16.25 -46.40
CA ILE A 781 -5.27 16.36 -46.39
C ILE A 781 -5.69 17.56 -47.20
N ASP A 782 -4.95 18.66 -47.15
CA ASP A 782 -5.18 19.78 -48.07
C ASP A 782 -4.86 19.37 -49.51
N ASN A 783 -3.75 18.65 -49.77
CA ASN A 783 -3.47 18.10 -51.10
C ASN A 783 -4.49 17.04 -51.53
N PHE A 784 -4.94 16.18 -50.62
CA PHE A 784 -6.02 15.22 -50.88
C PHE A 784 -7.34 15.95 -51.14
N ASN A 785 -7.68 16.98 -50.37
CA ASN A 785 -8.86 17.82 -50.56
C ASN A 785 -8.76 18.63 -51.86
N ILE A 786 -7.56 19.08 -52.27
CA ILE A 786 -7.29 19.74 -53.55
C ILE A 786 -7.50 18.74 -54.68
N PHE A 787 -6.87 17.57 -54.61
CA PHE A 787 -7.08 16.47 -55.56
C PHE A 787 -8.56 16.07 -55.64
N LEU A 788 -9.23 15.94 -54.50
CA LEU A 788 -10.66 15.64 -54.41
C LEU A 788 -11.50 16.76 -54.99
N LYS A 789 -11.13 18.02 -54.76
CA LYS A 789 -11.82 19.19 -55.28
C LYS A 789 -11.66 19.27 -56.79
N GLU A 790 -10.47 19.03 -57.33
CA GLU A 790 -10.20 18.95 -58.76
C GLU A 790 -10.97 17.78 -59.41
N LEU A 791 -10.91 16.59 -58.81
CA LEU A 791 -11.67 15.43 -59.25
C LEU A 791 -13.18 15.73 -59.23
N MET A 792 -13.71 16.29 -58.13
CA MET A 792 -15.11 16.69 -57.98
C MET A 792 -15.52 17.82 -58.93
N GLU A 793 -14.63 18.74 -59.26
CA GLU A 793 -14.90 19.84 -60.19
C GLU A 793 -14.92 19.33 -61.64
N ASN A 794 -13.99 18.46 -62.01
CA ASN A 794 -14.00 17.76 -63.30
C ASN A 794 -15.25 16.90 -63.45
N CYS A 795 -15.60 16.17 -62.39
CA CYS A 795 -16.86 15.47 -62.22
C CYS A 795 -18.08 16.39 -62.45
N LYS A 796 -18.19 17.52 -61.76
CA LYS A 796 -19.31 18.48 -61.95
C LYS A 796 -19.37 19.05 -63.37
N LYS A 797 -18.22 19.29 -64.01
CA LYS A 797 -18.12 19.70 -65.42
C LYS A 797 -18.67 18.59 -66.34
N LEU A 798 -18.38 17.32 -66.05
CA LEU A 798 -18.96 16.16 -66.76
C LEU A 798 -20.48 16.13 -66.64
N ASN A 799 -21.05 16.37 -65.45
CA ASN A 799 -22.50 16.31 -65.24
C ASN A 799 -23.28 17.49 -65.87
N THR A 800 -22.74 18.71 -65.78
CA THR A 800 -23.35 19.87 -66.47
C THR A 800 -23.33 19.71 -68.00
N THR A 801 -22.30 19.05 -68.51
CA THR A 801 -22.17 18.71 -69.93
C THR A 801 -23.12 17.57 -70.31
N HIS A 802 -23.33 16.58 -69.43
CA HIS A 802 -24.37 15.56 -69.56
C HIS A 802 -25.76 16.16 -69.74
N GLU A 803 -26.15 17.11 -68.90
CA GLU A 803 -27.47 17.77 -68.99
C GLU A 803 -27.64 18.47 -70.34
N ARG A 804 -26.63 19.23 -70.78
CA ARG A 804 -26.63 19.91 -72.09
C ARG A 804 -26.77 18.92 -73.25
N HIS A 805 -26.08 17.78 -73.20
CA HIS A 805 -26.16 16.77 -74.26
C HIS A 805 -27.45 15.95 -74.20
N SER A 806 -28.01 15.72 -73.01
CA SER A 806 -29.35 15.14 -72.84
C SER A 806 -30.43 16.04 -73.45
N HIS A 807 -30.32 17.36 -73.25
CA HIS A 807 -31.17 18.33 -73.94
C HIS A 807 -30.96 18.29 -75.46
N THR A 808 -29.70 18.17 -75.92
CA THR A 808 -29.40 18.06 -77.35
C THR A 808 -30.01 16.79 -77.95
N LEU A 809 -29.92 15.65 -77.27
CA LEU A 809 -30.55 14.39 -77.68
C LEU A 809 -32.07 14.52 -77.72
N LYS A 810 -32.69 15.11 -76.69
CA LYS A 810 -34.14 15.35 -76.66
C LYS A 810 -34.59 16.24 -77.82
N ASN A 811 -33.88 17.34 -78.07
CA ASN A 811 -34.18 18.23 -79.19
C ASN A 811 -33.98 17.55 -80.55
N SER A 812 -32.98 16.68 -80.67
CA SER A 812 -32.70 15.92 -81.91
C SER A 812 -33.77 14.86 -82.18
N LEU A 813 -34.27 14.20 -81.13
CA LEU A 813 -35.41 13.28 -81.22
C LEU A 813 -36.69 14.03 -81.61
N MET A 814 -36.95 15.20 -81.00
CA MET A 814 -38.08 16.05 -81.40
C MET A 814 -37.94 16.53 -82.85
N LEU A 815 -36.75 16.95 -83.28
CA LEU A 815 -36.47 17.34 -84.66
C LEU A 815 -36.74 16.19 -85.62
N LYS A 816 -36.32 14.97 -85.28
CA LYS A 816 -36.63 13.76 -86.05
C LYS A 816 -38.14 13.55 -86.19
N ASP A 817 -38.89 13.68 -85.10
CA ASP A 817 -40.34 13.51 -85.12
C ASP A 817 -41.03 14.63 -85.94
N ASP A 818 -40.57 15.88 -85.80
CA ASP A 818 -41.08 17.03 -86.56
C ASP A 818 -40.80 16.89 -88.06
N VAL A 819 -39.60 16.44 -88.44
CA VAL A 819 -39.24 16.15 -89.83
C VAL A 819 -40.12 15.05 -90.40
N ASN A 820 -40.28 13.93 -89.68
CA ASN A 820 -41.15 12.83 -90.10
C ASN A 820 -42.61 13.27 -90.26
N LYS A 821 -43.13 14.06 -89.31
CA LYS A 821 -44.49 14.60 -89.37
C LYS A 821 -44.67 15.57 -90.53
N TYR A 822 -43.67 16.42 -90.78
CA TYR A 822 -43.70 17.37 -91.90
C TYR A 822 -43.68 16.65 -93.25
N ILE A 823 -42.85 15.61 -93.41
CA ILE A 823 -42.84 14.76 -94.61
C ILE A 823 -44.20 14.12 -94.82
N TYR A 824 -44.76 13.49 -93.79
CA TYR A 824 -46.08 12.86 -93.85
C TYR A 824 -47.19 13.85 -94.26
N MET A 825 -47.19 15.06 -93.66
CA MET A 825 -48.14 16.12 -94.04
C MET A 825 -47.97 16.53 -95.50
N ARG A 826 -46.74 16.71 -95.99
CA ARG A 826 -46.49 17.14 -97.38
C ARG A 826 -46.75 16.05 -98.41
N GLU A 827 -46.49 14.78 -98.10
CA GLU A 827 -46.92 13.64 -98.92
C GLU A 827 -48.45 13.60 -99.04
N SER A 828 -49.17 13.94 -97.97
CA SER A 828 -50.64 14.07 -98.03
C SER A 828 -51.09 15.25 -98.89
N GLU A 829 -50.39 16.39 -98.86
CA GLU A 829 -50.71 17.59 -99.64
C GLU A 829 -50.33 17.49 -101.13
N ARG A 830 -49.32 16.68 -101.48
CA ARG A 830 -48.94 16.39 -102.88
C ARG A 830 -50.10 15.81 -103.70
N SER A 831 -51.10 15.22 -103.06
CA SER A 831 -52.31 14.73 -103.73
C SER A 831 -53.25 15.83 -104.26
N ASN A 832 -52.99 17.12 -103.96
CA ASN A 832 -53.88 18.25 -104.28
C ASN A 832 -53.29 19.31 -105.24
N ILE A 833 -52.26 19.00 -106.03
CA ILE A 833 -51.69 19.97 -106.99
C ILE A 833 -52.77 20.39 -108.03
N ARG A 834 -53.18 21.66 -107.99
CA ARG A 834 -54.15 22.25 -108.93
C ARG A 834 -53.43 23.02 -110.04
N ILE A 835 -53.67 22.61 -111.28
CA ILE A 835 -53.15 23.22 -112.50
C ILE A 835 -54.09 24.36 -112.93
N GLN A 836 -53.56 25.53 -113.29
CA GLN A 836 -54.33 26.67 -113.85
C GLN A 836 -53.85 27.02 -115.28
N GLN A 837 -54.79 27.27 -116.19
CA GLN A 837 -54.50 27.80 -117.53
C GLN A 837 -54.30 29.32 -117.45
N ILE A 838 -53.21 29.82 -118.04
CA ILE A 838 -52.93 31.26 -118.11
C ILE A 838 -53.72 31.88 -119.30
N PRO A 839 -54.54 32.93 -119.10
CA PRO A 839 -55.25 33.60 -120.19
C PRO A 839 -54.29 34.41 -121.08
N LYS A 840 -54.40 34.26 -122.40
CA LYS A 840 -53.68 35.09 -123.39
C LYS A 840 -54.27 36.50 -123.42
N ASN A 841 -53.46 37.53 -123.17
CA ASN A 841 -53.75 38.90 -123.63
C ASN A 841 -52.60 39.45 -124.49
N ASN A 842 -52.96 39.83 -125.71
CA ASN A 842 -52.17 40.52 -126.73
C ASN A 842 -51.84 41.97 -126.26
N HIS A 843 -50.76 42.66 -126.64
CA HIS A 843 -50.20 42.84 -127.99
C HIS A 843 -48.81 43.51 -127.97
N LYS A 844 -47.99 43.11 -128.97
CA LYS A 844 -47.08 43.89 -129.84
C LYS A 844 -45.70 44.40 -129.34
N PRO A 845 -44.74 44.55 -130.30
CA PRO A 845 -43.30 44.63 -130.05
C PRO A 845 -42.76 46.07 -130.02
N PHE A 846 -41.75 46.30 -129.17
CA PHE A 846 -40.41 46.81 -129.50
C PHE A 846 -39.44 46.35 -128.42
#